data_AF-A0ABD6EC05-F1
#
_entry.id   AF-A0ABD6EC05-F1
#
_cell.length_a   1.000
_cell.length_b   1.000
_cell.length_c   1.000
_cell.angle_alpha   90.00
_cell.angle_beta   90.00
_cell.angle_gamma   90.00
#
_symmetry.space_group_name_H-M   'P 1'
#
loop_
_entity.id
_entity.type
_entity.pdbx_description
1 polymer ?
#
loop_
_entity_poly.entity_id
_entity_poly.type
_entity_poly.pdbx_seq_one_letter_code
_entity_poly.pdbx_strand_id
1 'polypeptide(L)'
;MCPSRRKRQLEEHGGDHNYEPTSSDAQWILPLFLPDYMPNPEDALSFYSDLVEVITKKFSPFLQPTEEEQEKLSEFEIFLQRNDVNRDWPRCQKSDDNRSKIFYLLTLNAYRNGRAEEAVKNAKLFLINARPEIETRLLVSCWTILAFTGITTLFSLDEADLVTQYPSGIFPFRMALFFNGGDHQLILNFGSALYQIRSKIGRFVSRLADDDIRVRHVDRHLDALLLESQECMTKCLSLLEDGDVDKWTCCYFLGKIAEKRSDPVDKVLHYYYEAARQLEASGVQYPQRINAKRQDYVEAVELHYRAHACLVKWLLECEGREWTRGELVSMHTFAVGFRSHGVCRSNMQHDSFDISPEVRELVEDLIHDIVLQQRGTDDVEIVVDDVVERVALRETNLRLCKAAFTVCIQRFLHYKALYRLAQLAINDGDFERASFLLFDKLLTRKKSNFNGDNIFENITFISHKDLDRGDSTQFHIYRLTLLALNVASLRGDISSLTSIVRSLCTLYVSGNIDYLLFPDTVSLYRNAIRRLSICVGQYAKTGNVCATTLLSLYDLYRYFQKCSAAHPEKSQDVFCGMLMNMIARLSKTRSGYVEGMEPIDYCKDLQAAIRQRHKRRARSPVIQGLCKVIRTSVGTARSNVE
;
A
#
# COMPACT_ATOMS: atom_id res chain seq x y z
N MET A 1 25.02 -33.10 -17.97
CA MET A 1 26.26 -32.76 -18.72
C MET A 1 26.31 -33.63 -19.97
N CYS A 2 25.95 -33.07 -21.12
CA CYS A 2 26.19 -33.70 -22.43
C CYS A 2 27.04 -32.74 -23.27
N PRO A 3 28.01 -33.25 -24.04
CA PRO A 3 29.28 -32.56 -24.26
C PRO A 3 29.29 -31.71 -25.53
N SER A 4 30.01 -30.60 -25.42
CA SER A 4 30.33 -29.54 -26.37
C SER A 4 31.03 -29.94 -27.69
N ARG A 5 30.92 -31.20 -28.15
CA ARG A 5 31.68 -31.69 -29.31
C ARG A 5 31.07 -31.42 -30.69
N ARG A 6 29.78 -31.10 -30.80
CA ARG A 6 29.18 -30.77 -32.12
C ARG A 6 29.50 -29.36 -32.63
N LYS A 7 30.00 -28.46 -31.78
CA LYS A 7 30.31 -27.08 -32.19
C LYS A 7 31.57 -26.99 -33.07
N ARG A 8 32.46 -27.98 -33.02
CA ARG A 8 33.73 -27.98 -33.78
C ARG A 8 33.65 -28.64 -35.16
N GLN A 9 32.64 -29.46 -35.45
CA GLN A 9 32.57 -30.14 -36.75
C GLN A 9 31.88 -29.33 -37.86
N LEU A 10 31.24 -28.22 -37.53
CA LEU A 10 30.64 -27.31 -38.53
C LEU A 10 31.60 -26.21 -38.99
N GLU A 11 32.74 -26.02 -38.30
CA GLU A 11 33.77 -25.03 -38.64
C GLU A 11 34.77 -25.54 -39.71
N GLU A 12 34.74 -26.83 -40.07
CA GLU A 12 35.78 -27.47 -40.91
C GLU A 12 35.32 -27.82 -42.35
N HIS A 13 34.10 -27.43 -42.76
CA HIS A 13 33.66 -27.55 -44.17
C HIS A 13 33.78 -26.21 -44.88
N GLY A 14 34.97 -25.94 -45.44
CA GLY A 14 35.38 -24.67 -46.05
C GLY A 14 34.44 -24.05 -47.09
N GLY A 15 33.51 -23.23 -46.60
CA GLY A 15 32.89 -22.12 -47.31
C GLY A 15 33.12 -20.83 -46.52
N ASP A 16 32.79 -19.65 -47.07
CA ASP A 16 32.87 -18.39 -46.33
C ASP A 16 31.97 -18.44 -45.07
N HIS A 17 32.55 -18.79 -43.92
CA HIS A 17 31.84 -19.01 -42.65
C HIS A 17 31.34 -17.71 -41.98
N ASN A 18 31.37 -16.59 -42.69
CA ASN A 18 30.85 -15.28 -42.27
C ASN A 18 29.56 -14.92 -43.01
N TYR A 19 28.70 -15.90 -43.30
CA TYR A 19 27.37 -15.59 -43.80
C TYR A 19 26.55 -14.92 -42.69
N GLU A 20 26.40 -13.60 -42.77
CA GLU A 20 25.46 -12.86 -41.96
C GLU A 20 24.04 -13.11 -42.51
N PRO A 21 23.13 -13.69 -41.72
CA PRO A 21 21.79 -13.98 -42.18
C PRO A 21 21.08 -12.71 -42.64
N THR A 22 20.55 -12.74 -43.85
CA THR A 22 19.77 -11.65 -44.44
C THR A 22 18.32 -11.68 -43.95
N SER A 23 17.59 -10.60 -44.19
CA SER A 23 16.14 -10.54 -43.93
C SER A 23 15.36 -11.60 -44.72
N SER A 24 15.87 -12.03 -45.88
CA SER A 24 15.29 -13.13 -46.67
C SER A 24 15.45 -14.47 -45.95
N ASP A 25 16.61 -14.72 -45.34
CA ASP A 25 16.84 -15.99 -44.63
C ASP A 25 15.94 -16.10 -43.39
N ALA A 26 15.65 -14.97 -42.73
CA ALA A 26 14.73 -14.93 -41.60
C ALA A 26 13.33 -15.44 -41.97
N GLN A 27 12.85 -15.11 -43.19
CA GLN A 27 11.54 -15.53 -43.68
C GLN A 27 11.42 -17.04 -43.88
N TRP A 28 12.52 -17.74 -44.14
CA TRP A 28 12.54 -19.19 -44.35
C TRP A 28 12.91 -19.96 -43.09
N ILE A 29 13.81 -19.42 -42.26
CA ILE A 29 14.38 -20.13 -41.11
C ILE A 29 13.51 -19.98 -39.87
N LEU A 30 13.04 -18.77 -39.54
CA LEU A 30 12.29 -18.54 -38.30
C LEU A 30 10.95 -19.29 -38.22
N PRO A 31 10.20 -19.50 -39.33
CA PRO A 31 8.97 -20.29 -39.27
C PRO A 31 9.19 -21.75 -38.87
N LEU A 32 10.39 -22.32 -39.08
CA LEU A 32 10.71 -23.70 -38.69
C LEU A 32 10.72 -23.92 -37.17
N PHE A 33 10.80 -22.83 -36.41
CA PHE A 33 10.75 -22.83 -34.95
C PHE A 33 9.35 -22.51 -34.40
N LEU A 34 8.36 -22.25 -35.26
CA LEU A 34 6.99 -22.03 -34.83
C LEU A 34 6.36 -23.37 -34.42
N PRO A 35 5.65 -23.42 -33.28
CA PRO A 35 4.92 -24.61 -32.88
C PRO A 35 3.69 -24.81 -33.79
N ASP A 36 3.28 -26.07 -33.95
CA ASP A 36 2.05 -26.41 -34.69
C ASP A 36 0.80 -25.75 -34.08
N TYR A 37 0.80 -25.60 -32.75
CA TYR A 37 -0.22 -24.89 -32.00
C TYR A 37 0.38 -23.75 -31.20
N MET A 38 -0.17 -22.55 -31.38
CA MET A 38 0.30 -21.35 -30.69
C MET A 38 -0.11 -21.39 -29.21
N PRO A 39 0.83 -21.25 -28.26
CA PRO A 39 0.56 -21.41 -26.83
C PRO A 39 -0.27 -20.28 -26.24
N ASN A 40 -1.04 -20.57 -25.20
CA ASN A 40 -1.70 -19.60 -24.33
C ASN A 40 -0.74 -19.04 -23.26
N PRO A 41 -1.07 -17.89 -22.65
CA PRO A 41 -0.36 -17.36 -21.49
C PRO A 41 -0.13 -18.39 -20.36
N GLU A 42 -1.12 -19.24 -20.12
CA GLU A 42 -1.17 -20.23 -19.03
C GLU A 42 -0.40 -21.52 -19.28
N ASP A 43 -0.03 -21.82 -20.54
CA ASP A 43 0.60 -23.10 -20.88
C ASP A 43 1.99 -23.24 -20.24
N ALA A 44 2.23 -24.24 -19.39
CA ALA A 44 3.47 -24.40 -18.62
C ALA A 44 4.76 -24.57 -19.45
N LEU A 45 4.64 -24.72 -20.77
CA LEU A 45 5.72 -25.13 -21.65
C LEU A 45 6.52 -23.92 -22.19
N SER A 46 7.84 -23.97 -22.01
CA SER A 46 8.81 -22.98 -22.51
C SER A 46 9.50 -23.49 -23.78
N PHE A 47 8.74 -23.70 -24.85
CA PHE A 47 9.26 -24.33 -26.09
C PHE A 47 9.92 -23.36 -27.08
N TYR A 48 10.12 -22.09 -26.72
CA TYR A 48 10.58 -21.05 -27.65
C TYR A 48 11.84 -20.31 -27.17
N SER A 49 12.60 -20.87 -26.21
CA SER A 49 13.93 -20.34 -25.82
C SER A 49 14.89 -20.31 -27.01
N ASP A 50 14.86 -21.37 -27.83
CA ASP A 50 15.74 -21.53 -28.97
C ASP A 50 15.39 -20.53 -30.08
N LEU A 51 14.11 -20.31 -30.34
CA LEU A 51 13.63 -19.24 -31.23
C LEU A 51 14.13 -17.87 -30.78
N VAL A 52 13.98 -17.56 -29.48
CA VAL A 52 14.42 -16.28 -28.91
C VAL A 52 15.93 -16.13 -29.03
N GLU A 53 16.69 -17.18 -28.73
CA GLU A 53 18.15 -17.17 -28.84
C GLU A 53 18.61 -16.98 -30.29
N VAL A 54 18.00 -17.70 -31.24
CA VAL A 54 18.30 -17.58 -32.67
C VAL A 54 17.96 -16.19 -33.19
N ILE A 55 16.79 -15.64 -32.85
CA ILE A 55 16.42 -14.27 -33.25
C ILE A 55 17.39 -13.25 -32.68
N THR A 56 17.67 -13.31 -31.37
CA THR A 56 18.52 -12.30 -30.72
C THR A 56 19.98 -12.36 -31.17
N LYS A 57 20.52 -13.57 -31.43
CA LYS A 57 21.94 -13.74 -31.79
C LYS A 57 22.22 -13.73 -33.29
N LYS A 58 21.26 -14.13 -34.13
CA LYS A 58 21.47 -14.36 -35.57
C LYS A 58 20.56 -13.52 -36.47
N PHE A 59 19.38 -13.14 -36.00
CA PHE A 59 18.42 -12.33 -36.76
C PHE A 59 18.03 -11.05 -36.03
N SER A 60 18.98 -10.38 -35.35
CA SER A 60 18.73 -9.11 -34.66
C SER A 60 18.06 -8.04 -35.57
N PRO A 61 18.40 -7.93 -36.88
CA PRO A 61 17.69 -7.03 -37.80
C PRO A 61 16.17 -7.31 -37.89
N PHE A 62 15.72 -8.55 -37.69
CA PHE A 62 14.30 -8.90 -37.71
C PHE A 62 13.49 -8.22 -36.60
N LEU A 63 14.13 -7.93 -35.46
CA LEU A 63 13.50 -7.25 -34.32
C LEU A 63 13.31 -5.74 -34.54
N GLN A 64 13.93 -5.18 -35.57
CA GLN A 64 13.76 -3.77 -35.91
C GLN A 64 12.43 -3.59 -36.66
N PRO A 65 11.58 -2.66 -36.21
CA PRO A 65 10.36 -2.32 -36.94
C PRO A 65 10.71 -1.71 -38.31
N THR A 66 10.06 -2.19 -39.36
CA THR A 66 10.06 -1.61 -40.70
C THR A 66 9.45 -0.22 -40.70
N GLU A 67 9.68 0.58 -41.74
CA GLU A 67 9.10 1.94 -41.86
C GLU A 67 7.56 1.92 -41.75
N GLU A 68 6.91 0.96 -42.41
CA GLU A 68 5.46 0.76 -42.32
C GLU A 68 5.01 0.41 -40.90
N GLU A 69 5.72 -0.48 -40.20
CA GLU A 69 5.39 -0.81 -38.81
C GLU A 69 5.56 0.40 -37.88
N GLN A 70 6.54 1.27 -38.10
CA GLN A 70 6.72 2.49 -37.31
C GLN A 70 5.56 3.48 -37.50
N GLU A 71 5.09 3.64 -38.74
CA GLU A 71 3.90 4.43 -39.07
C GLU A 71 2.66 3.84 -38.37
N LYS A 72 2.45 2.52 -38.50
CA LYS A 72 1.30 1.83 -37.90
C LYS A 72 1.33 1.77 -36.39
N LEU A 73 2.50 1.68 -35.76
CA LEU A 73 2.64 1.84 -34.31
C LEU A 73 2.20 3.24 -33.86
N SER A 74 2.55 4.28 -34.62
CA SER A 74 2.15 5.66 -34.31
C SER A 74 0.63 5.85 -34.44
N GLU A 75 0.03 5.31 -35.50
CA GLU A 75 -1.43 5.26 -35.65
C GLU A 75 -2.10 4.44 -34.53
N PHE A 76 -1.44 3.35 -34.10
CA PHE A 76 -1.96 2.47 -33.06
C PHE A 76 -1.99 3.19 -31.69
N GLU A 77 -1.00 4.01 -31.36
CA GLU A 77 -1.07 4.86 -30.15
C GLU A 77 -2.26 5.83 -30.20
N ILE A 78 -2.53 6.44 -31.36
CA ILE A 78 -3.69 7.31 -31.56
C ILE A 78 -4.99 6.51 -31.38
N PHE A 79 -5.03 5.27 -31.88
CA PHE A 79 -6.16 4.36 -31.67
C PHE A 79 -6.38 4.08 -30.17
N LEU A 80 -5.32 3.76 -29.41
CA LEU A 80 -5.43 3.53 -27.96
C LEU A 80 -5.98 4.76 -27.21
N GLN A 81 -5.61 5.97 -27.63
CA GLN A 81 -6.09 7.22 -27.03
C GLN A 81 -7.57 7.50 -27.31
N ARG A 82 -8.12 7.03 -28.44
CA ARG A 82 -9.54 7.22 -28.79
C ARG A 82 -10.48 6.42 -27.90
N ASN A 83 -10.02 5.29 -27.36
CA ASN A 83 -10.76 4.49 -26.38
C ASN A 83 -12.13 4.00 -26.89
N ASP A 84 -12.20 3.59 -28.16
CA ASP A 84 -13.41 3.12 -28.85
C ASP A 84 -13.20 1.68 -29.34
N VAL A 85 -13.83 0.72 -28.65
CA VAL A 85 -13.69 -0.73 -28.94
C VAL A 85 -14.34 -1.15 -30.26
N ASN A 86 -15.26 -0.34 -30.81
CA ASN A 86 -15.99 -0.69 -32.04
C ASN A 86 -15.22 -0.34 -33.31
N ARG A 87 -14.13 0.42 -33.19
CA ARG A 87 -13.25 0.72 -34.33
C ARG A 87 -12.19 -0.34 -34.46
N ASP A 88 -11.88 -0.69 -35.69
CA ASP A 88 -10.73 -1.54 -35.96
C ASP A 88 -9.42 -0.75 -35.75
N TRP A 89 -8.39 -1.46 -35.32
CA TRP A 89 -7.06 -0.88 -35.10
C TRP A 89 -6.23 -0.90 -36.38
N PRO A 90 -5.25 0.01 -36.52
CA PRO A 90 -4.42 0.07 -37.71
C PRO A 90 -3.54 -1.18 -37.86
N ARG A 91 -3.43 -1.68 -39.10
CA ARG A 91 -2.59 -2.81 -39.49
C ARG A 91 -1.73 -2.48 -40.70
N CYS A 92 -0.63 -3.19 -40.85
CA CYS A 92 0.18 -3.16 -42.07
C CYS A 92 -0.63 -3.71 -43.25
N GLN A 93 -0.47 -3.10 -44.43
CA GLN A 93 -1.13 -3.47 -45.68
C GLN A 93 -0.72 -4.88 -46.12
N LYS A 94 0.53 -5.26 -45.88
CA LYS A 94 1.05 -6.60 -46.14
C LYS A 94 1.27 -7.33 -44.81
N SER A 95 0.23 -8.01 -44.33
CA SER A 95 0.35 -8.86 -43.14
C SER A 95 1.24 -10.06 -43.40
N ASP A 96 2.32 -10.21 -42.62
CA ASP A 96 3.15 -11.41 -42.58
C ASP A 96 2.76 -12.25 -41.35
N ASP A 97 2.07 -13.37 -41.60
CA ASP A 97 1.57 -14.28 -40.56
C ASP A 97 2.71 -14.87 -39.71
N ASN A 98 3.86 -15.17 -40.34
CA ASN A 98 5.02 -15.69 -39.62
C ASN A 98 5.62 -14.60 -38.72
N ARG A 99 5.74 -13.37 -39.24
CA ARG A 99 6.23 -12.23 -38.46
C ARG A 99 5.33 -11.92 -37.27
N SER A 100 4.01 -11.95 -37.48
CA SER A 100 3.02 -11.80 -36.40
C SER A 100 3.19 -12.91 -35.34
N LYS A 101 3.17 -14.18 -35.74
CA LYS A 101 3.32 -15.32 -34.80
C LYS A 101 4.64 -15.29 -34.01
N ILE A 102 5.73 -14.88 -34.64
CA ILE A 102 7.02 -14.70 -33.96
C ILE A 102 6.91 -13.61 -32.88
N PHE A 103 6.34 -12.44 -33.21
CA PHE A 103 6.14 -11.38 -32.22
C PHE A 103 5.20 -11.79 -31.08
N TYR A 104 4.20 -12.63 -31.34
CA TYR A 104 3.39 -13.23 -30.28
C TYR A 104 4.23 -14.10 -29.33
N LEU A 105 5.09 -14.98 -29.83
CA LEU A 105 5.97 -15.81 -28.99
C LEU A 105 6.99 -14.97 -28.22
N LEU A 106 7.54 -13.92 -28.83
CA LEU A 106 8.42 -12.97 -28.17
C LEU A 106 7.69 -12.20 -27.05
N THR A 107 6.43 -11.82 -27.27
CA THR A 107 5.55 -11.22 -26.27
C THR A 107 5.36 -12.14 -25.08
N LEU A 108 4.97 -13.40 -25.34
CA LEU A 108 4.75 -14.40 -24.32
C LEU A 108 6.01 -14.70 -23.51
N ASN A 109 7.16 -14.81 -24.19
CA ASN A 109 8.45 -15.00 -23.54
C ASN A 109 8.83 -13.81 -22.64
N ALA A 110 8.67 -12.58 -23.14
CA ALA A 110 8.99 -11.38 -22.38
C ALA A 110 8.08 -11.26 -21.15
N TYR A 111 6.78 -11.50 -21.30
CA TYR A 111 5.80 -11.48 -20.22
C TYR A 111 6.13 -12.47 -19.09
N ARG A 112 6.38 -13.74 -19.43
CA ARG A 112 6.72 -14.79 -18.45
C ARG A 112 8.02 -14.53 -17.70
N ASN A 113 8.96 -13.83 -18.33
CA ASN A 113 10.23 -13.45 -17.71
C ASN A 113 10.19 -12.07 -17.03
N GLY A 114 9.00 -11.44 -16.90
CA GLY A 114 8.85 -10.14 -16.25
C GLY A 114 9.45 -8.95 -17.00
N ARG A 115 9.75 -9.10 -18.30
CA ARG A 115 10.32 -8.06 -19.16
C ARG A 115 9.19 -7.23 -19.80
N ALA A 116 8.60 -6.34 -19.01
CA ALA A 116 7.38 -5.63 -19.37
C ALA A 116 7.51 -4.75 -20.63
N GLU A 117 8.58 -3.97 -20.76
CA GLU A 117 8.78 -3.08 -21.92
C GLU A 117 8.89 -3.86 -23.24
N GLU A 118 9.65 -4.96 -23.22
CA GLU A 118 9.77 -5.86 -24.37
C GLU A 118 8.43 -6.53 -24.70
N ALA A 119 7.67 -6.96 -23.70
CA ALA A 119 6.36 -7.56 -23.88
C ALA A 119 5.39 -6.58 -24.54
N VAL A 120 5.33 -5.33 -24.07
CA VAL A 120 4.49 -4.26 -24.64
C VAL A 120 4.89 -3.98 -26.09
N LYS A 121 6.19 -3.82 -26.36
CA LYS A 121 6.70 -3.55 -27.73
C LYS A 121 6.31 -4.67 -28.69
N ASN A 122 6.59 -5.92 -28.32
CA ASN A 122 6.33 -7.07 -29.16
C ASN A 122 4.81 -7.33 -29.32
N ALA A 123 3.99 -7.03 -28.30
CA ALA A 123 2.54 -7.16 -28.36
C ALA A 123 1.94 -6.21 -29.40
N LYS A 124 2.38 -4.95 -29.41
CA LYS A 124 1.95 -3.96 -30.40
C LYS A 124 2.36 -4.38 -31.81
N LEU A 125 3.59 -4.88 -31.97
CA LEU A 125 4.08 -5.41 -33.26
C LEU A 125 3.27 -6.63 -33.73
N PHE A 126 2.88 -7.52 -32.82
CA PHE A 126 1.96 -8.61 -33.16
C PHE A 126 0.63 -8.08 -33.70
N LEU A 127 0.00 -7.13 -32.98
CA LEU A 127 -1.34 -6.63 -33.30
C LEU A 127 -1.41 -5.89 -34.64
N ILE A 128 -0.40 -5.10 -35.00
CA ILE A 128 -0.37 -4.38 -36.29
C ILE A 128 -0.03 -5.31 -37.48
N ASN A 129 0.71 -6.39 -37.24
CA ASN A 129 1.05 -7.37 -38.29
C ASN A 129 0.01 -8.50 -38.41
N ALA A 130 -0.88 -8.64 -37.42
CA ALA A 130 -1.90 -9.68 -37.41
C ALA A 130 -2.90 -9.45 -38.54
N ARG A 131 -3.15 -10.49 -39.34
CA ARG A 131 -4.23 -10.50 -40.33
C ARG A 131 -5.61 -10.35 -39.65
N PRO A 132 -6.63 -9.81 -40.33
CA PRO A 132 -7.98 -9.67 -39.76
C PRO A 132 -8.58 -11.01 -39.29
N GLU A 133 -8.29 -12.11 -40.00
CA GLU A 133 -8.82 -13.46 -39.73
C GLU A 133 -7.95 -14.26 -38.74
N ILE A 134 -7.13 -13.59 -37.93
CA ILE A 134 -6.34 -14.28 -36.90
C ILE A 134 -7.25 -14.90 -35.84
N GLU A 135 -6.80 -16.00 -35.24
CA GLU A 135 -7.54 -16.69 -34.19
C GLU A 135 -7.86 -15.75 -33.02
N THR A 136 -9.13 -15.60 -32.67
CA THR A 136 -9.60 -14.70 -31.59
C THR A 136 -8.90 -14.97 -30.27
N ARG A 137 -8.58 -16.23 -29.96
CA ARG A 137 -7.83 -16.63 -28.76
C ARG A 137 -6.46 -15.93 -28.66
N LEU A 138 -5.74 -15.78 -29.76
CA LEU A 138 -4.43 -15.11 -29.79
C LEU A 138 -4.59 -13.60 -29.57
N LEU A 139 -5.65 -13.01 -30.12
CA LEU A 139 -5.99 -11.61 -29.86
C LEU A 139 -6.30 -11.40 -28.37
N VAL A 140 -7.17 -12.22 -27.78
CA VAL A 140 -7.49 -12.17 -26.34
C VAL A 140 -6.22 -12.27 -25.51
N SER A 141 -5.37 -13.27 -25.81
CA SER A 141 -4.11 -13.49 -25.09
C SER A 141 -3.17 -12.28 -25.17
N CYS A 142 -2.99 -11.71 -26.37
CA CYS A 142 -2.10 -10.58 -26.56
C CYS A 142 -2.63 -9.29 -25.89
N TRP A 143 -3.91 -8.97 -26.08
CA TRP A 143 -4.54 -7.83 -25.42
C TRP A 143 -4.51 -7.96 -23.90
N THR A 144 -4.68 -9.17 -23.37
CA THR A 144 -4.56 -9.48 -21.94
C THR A 144 -3.15 -9.24 -21.42
N ILE A 145 -2.11 -9.72 -22.13
CA ILE A 145 -0.71 -9.42 -21.78
C ILE A 145 -0.46 -7.91 -21.80
N LEU A 146 -0.94 -7.21 -22.84
CA LEU A 146 -0.79 -5.76 -22.97
C LEU A 146 -1.49 -5.02 -21.81
N ALA A 147 -2.66 -5.51 -21.37
CA ALA A 147 -3.40 -4.98 -20.23
C ALA A 147 -2.63 -5.16 -18.91
N PHE A 148 -2.16 -6.38 -18.60
CA PHE A 148 -1.44 -6.67 -17.37
C PHE A 148 -0.05 -6.02 -17.27
N THR A 149 0.65 -5.91 -18.40
CA THR A 149 1.94 -5.19 -18.46
C THR A 149 1.72 -3.68 -18.38
N GLY A 150 0.77 -3.16 -19.17
CA GLY A 150 0.42 -1.74 -19.21
C GLY A 150 -0.04 -1.21 -17.86
N ILE A 151 -0.86 -1.95 -17.10
CA ILE A 151 -1.32 -1.50 -15.79
C ILE A 151 -0.20 -1.41 -14.76
N THR A 152 0.80 -2.30 -14.85
CA THR A 152 1.98 -2.26 -13.96
C THR A 152 2.78 -0.98 -14.20
N THR A 153 2.98 -0.62 -15.48
CA THR A 153 3.62 0.64 -15.86
C THR A 153 2.78 1.84 -15.39
N LEU A 154 1.47 1.78 -15.59
CA LEU A 154 0.56 2.87 -15.22
C LEU A 154 0.61 3.19 -13.72
N PHE A 155 0.67 2.17 -12.85
CA PHE A 155 0.81 2.40 -11.41
C PHE A 155 2.17 2.96 -10.98
N SER A 156 3.19 2.79 -11.83
CA SER A 156 4.55 3.30 -11.61
C SER A 156 4.71 4.75 -12.07
N LEU A 157 3.77 5.28 -12.86
CA LEU A 157 3.75 6.69 -13.25
C LEU A 157 3.55 7.60 -12.03
N ASP A 158 4.11 8.80 -12.15
CA ASP A 158 3.73 9.89 -11.25
C ASP A 158 2.24 10.25 -11.42
N GLU A 159 1.71 10.98 -10.47
CA GLU A 159 0.27 11.23 -10.42
C GLU A 159 -0.22 12.20 -11.49
N ALA A 160 0.64 13.10 -11.99
CA ALA A 160 0.26 14.03 -13.04
C ALA A 160 0.19 13.32 -14.40
N ASP A 161 1.16 12.44 -14.67
CA ASP A 161 1.19 11.60 -15.85
C ASP A 161 0.06 10.56 -15.83
N LEU A 162 -0.24 9.99 -14.65
CA LEU A 162 -1.36 9.06 -14.51
C LEU A 162 -2.69 9.67 -14.96
N VAL A 163 -2.97 10.93 -14.60
CA VAL A 163 -4.22 11.62 -14.97
C VAL A 163 -4.40 11.69 -16.49
N THR A 164 -3.31 11.84 -17.23
CA THR A 164 -3.37 11.99 -18.70
C THR A 164 -3.30 10.64 -19.42
N GLN A 165 -2.58 9.66 -18.88
CA GLN A 165 -2.28 8.39 -19.56
C GLN A 165 -3.19 7.23 -19.17
N TYR A 166 -3.97 7.31 -18.08
CA TYR A 166 -4.84 6.19 -17.68
C TYR A 166 -5.85 5.76 -18.75
N PRO A 167 -6.49 6.63 -19.56
CA PRO A 167 -7.53 6.19 -20.50
C PRO A 167 -7.00 5.23 -21.57
N SER A 168 -5.84 5.53 -22.15
CA SER A 168 -5.16 4.64 -23.11
C SER A 168 -4.52 3.43 -22.41
N GLY A 169 -4.06 3.59 -21.17
CA GLY A 169 -3.45 2.51 -20.39
C GLY A 169 -4.43 1.41 -19.97
N ILE A 170 -5.71 1.74 -19.75
CA ILE A 170 -6.75 0.75 -19.41
C ILE A 170 -7.45 0.16 -20.62
N PHE A 171 -7.37 0.81 -21.78
CA PHE A 171 -8.08 0.39 -22.99
C PHE A 171 -7.75 -1.05 -23.46
N PRO A 172 -6.52 -1.58 -23.30
CA PRO A 172 -6.25 -3.00 -23.57
C PRO A 172 -7.14 -3.98 -22.80
N PHE A 173 -7.56 -3.66 -21.56
CA PHE A 173 -8.54 -4.49 -20.84
C PHE A 173 -9.89 -4.52 -21.56
N ARG A 174 -10.35 -3.35 -22.04
CA ARG A 174 -11.62 -3.24 -22.78
C ARG A 174 -11.57 -4.02 -24.08
N MET A 175 -10.44 -3.97 -24.80
CA MET A 175 -10.24 -4.78 -26.01
C MET A 175 -10.23 -6.28 -25.72
N ALA A 176 -9.53 -6.72 -24.67
CA ALA A 176 -9.52 -8.13 -24.28
C ALA A 176 -10.93 -8.63 -23.90
N LEU A 177 -11.69 -7.84 -23.13
CA LEU A 177 -13.07 -8.15 -22.73
C LEU A 177 -14.08 -8.05 -23.86
N PHE A 178 -13.81 -7.25 -24.90
CA PHE A 178 -14.61 -7.22 -26.11
C PHE A 178 -14.59 -8.58 -26.83
N PHE A 179 -13.42 -9.22 -26.92
CA PHE A 179 -13.28 -10.54 -27.53
C PHE A 179 -13.66 -11.68 -26.61
N ASN A 180 -13.42 -11.56 -25.30
CA ASN A 180 -13.78 -12.56 -24.31
C ASN A 180 -14.45 -11.92 -23.09
N GLY A 181 -15.75 -11.63 -23.22
CA GLY A 181 -16.51 -10.98 -22.16
C GLY A 181 -16.84 -11.86 -20.96
N GLY A 182 -16.50 -13.16 -20.97
CA GLY A 182 -16.79 -14.12 -19.91
C GLY A 182 -15.60 -14.46 -19.00
N ASP A 183 -14.42 -13.88 -19.24
CA ASP A 183 -13.21 -14.14 -18.46
C ASP A 183 -13.29 -13.46 -17.08
N HIS A 184 -13.68 -14.21 -16.05
CA HIS A 184 -13.84 -13.69 -14.70
C HIS A 184 -12.52 -13.11 -14.14
N GLN A 185 -11.37 -13.71 -14.45
CA GLN A 185 -10.07 -13.26 -13.94
C GLN A 185 -9.67 -11.92 -14.56
N LEU A 186 -9.92 -11.75 -15.86
CA LEU A 186 -9.71 -10.49 -16.55
C LEU A 186 -10.66 -9.40 -16.03
N ILE A 187 -11.94 -9.72 -15.83
CA ILE A 187 -12.95 -8.79 -15.29
C ILE A 187 -12.56 -8.34 -13.86
N LEU A 188 -12.16 -9.28 -12.99
CA LEU A 188 -11.76 -9.00 -11.61
C LEU A 188 -10.57 -8.05 -11.57
N ASN A 189 -9.53 -8.37 -12.35
CA ASN A 189 -8.32 -7.55 -12.41
C ASN A 189 -8.59 -6.16 -13.00
N PHE A 190 -9.46 -6.07 -14.01
CA PHE A 190 -9.84 -4.79 -14.59
C PHE A 190 -10.63 -3.93 -13.59
N GLY A 191 -11.66 -4.50 -12.96
CA GLY A 191 -12.45 -3.79 -11.96
C GLY A 191 -11.62 -3.31 -10.76
N SER A 192 -10.66 -4.13 -10.29
CA SER A 192 -9.72 -3.77 -9.22
C SER A 192 -8.82 -2.62 -9.65
N ALA A 193 -8.26 -2.69 -10.87
CA ALA A 193 -7.41 -1.65 -11.43
C ALA A 193 -8.16 -0.31 -11.54
N LEU A 194 -9.40 -0.31 -12.03
CA LEU A 194 -10.25 0.89 -12.13
C LEU A 194 -10.46 1.55 -10.76
N TYR A 195 -10.84 0.78 -9.73
CA TYR A 195 -11.04 1.31 -8.37
C TYR A 195 -9.75 1.94 -7.81
N GLN A 196 -8.61 1.29 -8.05
CA GLN A 196 -7.31 1.72 -7.54
C GLN A 196 -6.80 2.97 -8.26
N ILE A 197 -6.92 3.04 -9.60
CA ILE A 197 -6.62 4.24 -10.39
C ILE A 197 -7.48 5.41 -9.90
N ARG A 198 -8.80 5.21 -9.78
CA ARG A 198 -9.75 6.22 -9.24
C ARG A 198 -9.32 6.69 -7.86
N SER A 199 -8.85 5.78 -7.00
CA SER A 199 -8.40 6.10 -5.65
C SER A 199 -7.10 6.91 -5.65
N LYS A 200 -6.10 6.52 -6.47
CA LYS A 200 -4.83 7.25 -6.61
C LYS A 200 -5.06 8.65 -7.17
N ILE A 201 -5.79 8.77 -8.28
CA ILE A 201 -6.14 10.07 -8.87
C ILE A 201 -6.94 10.93 -7.88
N GLY A 202 -7.91 10.37 -7.16
CA GLY A 202 -8.68 11.12 -6.16
C GLY A 202 -7.82 11.68 -5.02
N ARG A 203 -6.81 10.93 -4.56
CA ARG A 203 -5.84 11.40 -3.55
C ARG A 203 -4.98 12.53 -4.10
N PHE A 204 -4.51 12.40 -5.34
CA PHE A 204 -3.74 13.45 -6.01
C PHE A 204 -4.55 14.75 -6.08
N VAL A 205 -5.77 14.69 -6.59
CA VAL A 205 -6.65 15.86 -6.72
C VAL A 205 -6.95 16.52 -5.38
N SER A 206 -7.14 15.75 -4.30
CA SER A 206 -7.37 16.31 -2.96
C SER A 206 -6.20 17.14 -2.39
N ARG A 207 -5.02 17.09 -3.02
CA ARG A 207 -3.83 17.88 -2.64
C ARG A 207 -3.60 19.08 -3.55
N LEU A 208 -4.36 19.21 -4.64
CA LEU A 208 -4.29 20.36 -5.53
C LEU A 208 -5.13 21.52 -4.97
N ALA A 209 -4.86 22.73 -5.46
CA ALA A 209 -5.72 23.87 -5.18
C ALA A 209 -7.05 23.75 -5.94
N ASP A 210 -8.15 24.26 -5.37
CA ASP A 210 -9.49 24.11 -5.92
C ASP A 210 -9.65 24.70 -7.34
N ASP A 211 -8.79 25.65 -7.72
CA ASP A 211 -8.80 26.31 -9.03
C ASP A 211 -7.97 25.59 -10.11
N ASP A 212 -7.25 24.51 -9.76
CA ASP A 212 -6.43 23.74 -10.69
C ASP A 212 -7.28 23.09 -11.80
N ILE A 213 -6.85 23.25 -13.06
CA ILE A 213 -7.56 22.73 -14.24
C ILE A 213 -7.77 21.22 -14.19
N ARG A 214 -6.89 20.47 -13.53
CA ARG A 214 -6.94 19.02 -13.41
C ARG A 214 -8.07 18.57 -12.50
N VAL A 215 -8.41 19.35 -11.47
CA VAL A 215 -9.53 19.06 -10.54
C VAL A 215 -10.83 18.94 -11.34
N ARG A 216 -11.15 19.97 -12.14
CA ARG A 216 -12.37 20.01 -12.99
C ARG A 216 -12.40 18.94 -14.09
N HIS A 217 -11.24 18.53 -14.60
CA HIS A 217 -11.17 17.43 -15.56
C HIS A 217 -11.45 16.09 -14.88
N VAL A 218 -10.79 15.84 -13.75
CA VAL A 218 -10.87 14.58 -13.02
C VAL A 218 -12.23 14.35 -12.38
N ASP A 219 -12.86 15.37 -11.79
CA ASP A 219 -14.16 15.22 -11.11
C ASP A 219 -15.26 14.67 -12.05
N ARG A 220 -15.18 14.98 -13.35
CA ARG A 220 -16.12 14.47 -14.36
C ARG A 220 -15.92 13.01 -14.71
N HIS A 221 -14.77 12.41 -14.39
CA HIS A 221 -14.37 11.08 -14.85
C HIS A 221 -14.16 10.06 -13.70
N LEU A 222 -13.93 10.50 -12.46
CA LEU A 222 -13.75 9.58 -11.33
C LEU A 222 -14.98 8.72 -11.06
N ASP A 223 -16.18 9.28 -11.23
CA ASP A 223 -17.42 8.55 -11.02
C ASP A 223 -17.62 7.49 -12.10
N ALA A 224 -17.25 7.79 -13.36
CA ALA A 224 -17.30 6.82 -14.45
C ALA A 224 -16.38 5.62 -14.19
N LEU A 225 -15.15 5.84 -13.72
CA LEU A 225 -14.23 4.76 -13.33
C LEU A 225 -14.79 3.92 -12.19
N LEU A 226 -15.50 4.55 -11.24
CA LEU A 226 -16.08 3.86 -10.10
C LEU A 226 -17.30 3.02 -10.51
N LEU A 227 -18.13 3.52 -11.42
CA LEU A 227 -19.27 2.80 -12.00
C LEU A 227 -18.80 1.61 -12.82
N GLU A 228 -17.83 1.79 -13.72
CA GLU A 228 -17.28 0.69 -14.53
C GLU A 228 -16.62 -0.39 -13.64
N SER A 229 -15.94 0.03 -12.57
CA SER A 229 -15.42 -0.91 -11.56
C SER A 229 -16.54 -1.72 -10.90
N GLN A 230 -17.66 -1.09 -10.55
CA GLN A 230 -18.81 -1.76 -9.95
C GLN A 230 -19.45 -2.76 -10.91
N GLU A 231 -19.62 -2.38 -12.18
CA GLU A 231 -20.15 -3.25 -13.24
C GLU A 231 -19.26 -4.48 -13.41
N CYS A 232 -17.93 -4.30 -13.44
CA CYS A 232 -16.98 -5.40 -13.49
C CYS A 232 -17.13 -6.32 -12.27
N MET A 233 -17.15 -5.77 -11.05
CA MET A 233 -17.25 -6.59 -9.82
C MET A 233 -18.57 -7.36 -9.74
N THR A 234 -19.69 -6.73 -10.13
CA THR A 234 -21.01 -7.36 -10.13
C THR A 234 -21.08 -8.47 -11.17
N LYS A 235 -20.55 -8.21 -12.38
CA LYS A 235 -20.48 -9.21 -13.45
C LYS A 235 -19.58 -10.38 -13.07
N CYS A 236 -18.39 -10.13 -12.52
CA CYS A 236 -17.50 -11.17 -12.03
C CYS A 236 -18.18 -12.02 -10.96
N LEU A 237 -18.82 -11.41 -9.97
CA LEU A 237 -19.56 -12.12 -8.92
C LEU A 237 -20.63 -13.07 -9.49
N SER A 238 -21.33 -12.67 -10.56
CA SER A 238 -22.33 -13.52 -11.23
C SER A 238 -21.76 -14.71 -12.02
N LEU A 239 -20.47 -14.68 -12.35
CA LEU A 239 -19.78 -15.73 -13.10
C LEU A 239 -19.10 -16.77 -12.19
N LEU A 240 -18.89 -16.45 -10.92
CA LEU A 240 -18.20 -17.31 -9.96
C LEU A 240 -19.16 -18.28 -9.26
N GLU A 241 -18.69 -19.49 -8.99
CA GLU A 241 -19.42 -20.51 -8.21
C GLU A 241 -19.31 -20.25 -6.71
N ASP A 242 -20.23 -20.79 -5.90
CA ASP A 242 -20.17 -20.63 -4.44
C ASP A 242 -18.93 -21.32 -3.85
N GLY A 243 -18.24 -20.63 -2.93
CA GLY A 243 -16.97 -21.10 -2.36
C GLY A 243 -15.73 -20.81 -3.22
N ASP A 244 -15.89 -20.14 -4.37
CA ASP A 244 -14.77 -19.66 -5.17
C ASP A 244 -13.89 -18.66 -4.40
N VAL A 245 -12.57 -18.80 -4.54
CA VAL A 245 -11.56 -18.00 -3.83
C VAL A 245 -11.58 -16.52 -4.19
N ASP A 246 -12.19 -16.13 -5.31
CA ASP A 246 -12.24 -14.74 -5.79
C ASP A 246 -13.54 -14.02 -5.44
N LYS A 247 -14.59 -14.75 -4.99
CA LYS A 247 -15.89 -14.15 -4.64
C LYS A 247 -15.77 -13.10 -3.54
N TRP A 248 -14.96 -13.37 -2.51
CA TRP A 248 -14.77 -12.41 -1.43
C TRP A 248 -14.15 -11.10 -1.94
N THR A 249 -13.26 -11.18 -2.94
CA THR A 249 -12.60 -10.01 -3.52
C THR A 249 -13.63 -9.11 -4.20
N CYS A 250 -14.56 -9.71 -4.97
CA CYS A 250 -15.68 -9.00 -5.57
C CYS A 250 -16.51 -8.25 -4.51
N CYS A 251 -16.96 -8.95 -3.47
CA CYS A 251 -17.75 -8.36 -2.38
C CYS A 251 -16.96 -7.28 -1.61
N TYR A 252 -15.67 -7.50 -1.37
CA TYR A 252 -14.79 -6.52 -0.72
C TYR A 252 -14.67 -5.23 -1.53
N PHE A 253 -14.49 -5.32 -2.84
CA PHE A 253 -14.46 -4.13 -3.71
C PHE A 253 -15.83 -3.46 -3.82
N LEU A 254 -16.93 -4.22 -3.89
CA LEU A 254 -18.29 -3.66 -3.87
C LEU A 254 -18.55 -2.85 -2.59
N GLY A 255 -18.13 -3.35 -1.43
CA GLY A 255 -18.21 -2.59 -0.16
C GLY A 255 -17.39 -1.29 -0.19
N LYS A 256 -16.16 -1.34 -0.74
CA LYS A 256 -15.31 -0.14 -0.90
C LYS A 256 -15.88 0.87 -1.89
N ILE A 257 -16.51 0.39 -2.96
CA ILE A 257 -17.19 1.22 -3.95
C ILE A 257 -18.41 1.89 -3.32
N ALA A 258 -19.25 1.12 -2.62
CA ALA A 258 -20.41 1.62 -1.90
C ALA A 258 -20.03 2.71 -0.88
N GLU A 259 -18.93 2.54 -0.13
CA GLU A 259 -18.40 3.58 0.77
C GLU A 259 -18.04 4.88 0.04
N LYS A 260 -17.43 4.79 -1.15
CA LYS A 260 -17.03 5.98 -1.92
C LYS A 260 -18.23 6.69 -2.55
N ARG A 261 -19.29 5.95 -2.88
CA ARG A 261 -20.55 6.47 -3.38
C ARG A 261 -21.45 7.04 -2.28
N SER A 262 -21.05 6.89 -1.01
CA SER A 262 -21.88 7.24 0.15
C SER A 262 -23.23 6.51 0.14
N ASP A 263 -23.22 5.24 -0.28
CA ASP A 263 -24.38 4.36 -0.20
C ASP A 263 -24.80 4.13 1.27
N PRO A 264 -26.03 3.66 1.53
CA PRO A 264 -26.53 3.35 2.88
C PRO A 264 -25.60 2.42 3.69
N VAL A 265 -25.60 2.63 5.02
CA VAL A 265 -24.69 1.96 5.97
C VAL A 265 -24.85 0.44 5.95
N ASP A 266 -26.09 -0.02 6.00
CA ASP A 266 -26.50 -1.42 5.93
C ASP A 266 -25.94 -2.08 4.66
N LYS A 267 -26.11 -1.45 3.50
CA LYS A 267 -25.62 -1.97 2.22
C LYS A 267 -24.10 -2.11 2.19
N VAL A 268 -23.38 -1.10 2.70
CA VAL A 268 -21.91 -1.13 2.78
C VAL A 268 -21.43 -2.26 3.68
N LEU A 269 -22.02 -2.40 4.87
CA LEU A 269 -21.64 -3.39 5.85
C LEU A 269 -22.00 -4.81 5.40
N HIS A 270 -23.14 -4.97 4.71
CA HIS A 270 -23.56 -6.22 4.10
C HIS A 270 -22.53 -6.74 3.11
N TYR A 271 -21.96 -5.90 2.24
CA TYR A 271 -20.89 -6.34 1.34
C TYR A 271 -19.63 -6.84 2.07
N TYR A 272 -19.26 -6.22 3.18
CA TYR A 272 -18.12 -6.70 3.97
C TYR A 272 -18.44 -7.98 4.73
N TYR A 273 -19.66 -8.13 5.24
CA TYR A 273 -20.13 -9.37 5.84
C TYR A 273 -20.13 -10.51 4.81
N GLU A 274 -20.64 -10.26 3.61
CA GLU A 274 -20.65 -11.23 2.52
C GLU A 274 -19.23 -11.59 2.09
N ALA A 275 -18.32 -10.62 1.99
CA ALA A 275 -16.90 -10.91 1.74
C ALA A 275 -16.31 -11.84 2.80
N ALA A 276 -16.69 -11.68 4.07
CA ALA A 276 -16.19 -12.52 5.16
C ALA A 276 -16.76 -13.94 5.09
N ARG A 277 -18.03 -14.06 4.69
CA ARG A 277 -18.70 -15.35 4.45
C ARG A 277 -18.07 -16.12 3.30
N GLN A 278 -17.77 -15.44 2.20
CA GLN A 278 -17.11 -16.04 1.05
C GLN A 278 -15.66 -16.46 1.37
N LEU A 279 -14.92 -15.70 2.19
CA LEU A 279 -13.61 -16.15 2.70
C LEU A 279 -13.71 -17.41 3.55
N GLU A 280 -14.74 -17.51 4.40
CA GLU A 280 -14.95 -18.70 5.23
C GLU A 280 -15.34 -19.91 4.37
N ALA A 281 -16.23 -19.71 3.40
CA ALA A 281 -16.66 -20.73 2.45
C ALA A 281 -15.51 -21.26 1.58
N SER A 282 -14.53 -20.41 1.22
CA SER A 282 -13.35 -20.82 0.47
C SER A 282 -12.31 -21.59 1.31
N GLY A 283 -12.56 -21.76 2.61
CA GLY A 283 -11.72 -22.58 3.50
C GLY A 283 -10.50 -21.85 4.07
N VAL A 284 -10.55 -20.52 4.16
CA VAL A 284 -9.47 -19.71 4.77
C VAL A 284 -9.18 -20.17 6.19
N GLN A 285 -7.88 -20.32 6.49
CA GLN A 285 -7.43 -20.63 7.84
C GLN A 285 -7.17 -19.34 8.62
N TYR A 286 -7.49 -19.34 9.92
CA TYR A 286 -7.31 -18.17 10.76
C TYR A 286 -6.16 -18.34 11.77
N PRO A 287 -4.87 -18.40 11.36
CA PRO A 287 -3.77 -18.70 12.28
C PRO A 287 -3.70 -17.71 13.46
N GLN A 288 -3.20 -18.17 14.61
CA GLN A 288 -3.10 -17.32 15.80
C GLN A 288 -2.19 -16.10 15.59
N ARG A 289 -1.19 -16.23 14.71
CA ARG A 289 -0.29 -15.17 14.29
C ARG A 289 0.14 -15.38 12.84
N ILE A 290 0.04 -14.33 12.03
CA ILE A 290 0.45 -14.31 10.64
C ILE A 290 1.92 -13.92 10.55
N ASN A 291 2.67 -14.63 9.70
CA ASN A 291 4.07 -14.34 9.44
C ASN A 291 4.21 -13.05 8.60
N ALA A 292 5.03 -12.10 9.07
CA ALA A 292 5.23 -10.81 8.40
C ALA A 292 5.76 -10.91 6.95
N LYS A 293 6.48 -11.98 6.61
CA LYS A 293 7.06 -12.20 5.26
C LYS A 293 6.14 -12.98 4.33
N ARG A 294 5.54 -14.08 4.81
CA ARG A 294 4.68 -14.93 3.97
C ARG A 294 3.27 -14.35 3.81
N GLN A 295 2.73 -13.80 4.90
CA GLN A 295 1.41 -13.16 4.94
C GLN A 295 0.24 -14.04 4.51
N ASP A 296 0.37 -15.36 4.70
CA ASP A 296 -0.73 -16.31 4.45
C ASP A 296 -1.96 -15.89 5.28
N TYR A 297 -3.12 -15.78 4.63
CA TYR A 297 -4.42 -15.44 5.23
C TYR A 297 -4.54 -14.01 5.79
N VAL A 298 -3.73 -13.08 5.29
CA VAL A 298 -3.79 -11.65 5.70
C VAL A 298 -5.09 -10.97 5.29
N GLU A 299 -5.75 -11.46 4.23
CA GLU A 299 -7.03 -10.96 3.71
C GLU A 299 -8.14 -10.99 4.77
N ALA A 300 -8.21 -12.04 5.58
CA ALA A 300 -9.17 -12.13 6.67
C ALA A 300 -8.96 -11.04 7.73
N VAL A 301 -7.70 -10.69 8.02
CA VAL A 301 -7.36 -9.65 9.00
C VAL A 301 -7.61 -8.26 8.43
N GLU A 302 -7.29 -8.02 7.15
CA GLU A 302 -7.60 -6.76 6.46
C GLU A 302 -9.11 -6.56 6.33
N LEU A 303 -9.90 -7.60 6.07
CA LEU A 303 -11.36 -7.50 6.02
C LEU A 303 -11.94 -7.18 7.40
N HIS A 304 -11.51 -7.89 8.44
CA HIS A 304 -11.91 -7.60 9.82
C HIS A 304 -11.53 -6.17 10.24
N TYR A 305 -10.34 -5.71 9.84
CA TYR A 305 -9.94 -4.31 9.99
C TYR A 305 -10.88 -3.37 9.23
N ARG A 306 -11.18 -3.66 7.96
CA ARG A 306 -11.94 -2.78 7.08
C ARG A 306 -13.37 -2.56 7.58
N ALA A 307 -14.04 -3.62 8.02
CA ALA A 307 -15.38 -3.58 8.58
C ALA A 307 -15.48 -2.67 9.83
N HIS A 308 -14.43 -2.58 10.64
CA HIS A 308 -14.41 -1.67 11.80
C HIS A 308 -13.86 -0.28 11.46
N ALA A 309 -12.96 -0.19 10.46
CA ALA A 309 -12.39 1.06 10.02
C ALA A 309 -13.41 1.97 9.32
N CYS A 310 -14.43 1.42 8.65
CA CYS A 310 -15.53 2.21 8.10
C CYS A 310 -16.39 2.82 9.21
N LEU A 311 -16.73 2.07 10.26
CA LEU A 311 -17.42 2.58 11.45
C LEU A 311 -16.69 3.74 12.10
N VAL A 312 -15.38 3.60 12.34
CA VAL A 312 -14.59 4.71 12.93
C VAL A 312 -14.56 5.93 12.03
N LYS A 313 -14.46 5.74 10.70
CA LYS A 313 -14.54 6.86 9.75
C LYS A 313 -15.88 7.58 9.85
N TRP A 314 -16.99 6.85 9.88
CA TRP A 314 -18.32 7.43 10.02
C TRP A 314 -18.54 8.11 11.38
N LEU A 315 -18.17 7.45 12.47
CA LEU A 315 -18.45 7.93 13.82
C LEU A 315 -17.48 9.02 14.30
N LEU A 316 -16.26 9.13 13.74
CA LEU A 316 -15.28 10.14 14.15
C LEU A 316 -14.95 11.19 13.08
N GLU A 317 -14.97 10.83 11.80
CA GLU A 317 -14.50 11.73 10.72
C GLU A 317 -15.65 12.45 10.00
N CYS A 318 -16.89 11.98 10.11
CA CYS A 318 -18.07 12.68 9.60
C CYS A 318 -18.60 13.70 10.63
N GLU A 319 -17.86 14.80 10.79
CA GLU A 319 -18.25 15.90 11.69
C GLU A 319 -19.64 16.44 11.32
N GLY A 320 -20.47 16.70 12.34
CA GLY A 320 -21.78 17.31 12.18
C GLY A 320 -22.90 16.40 11.66
N ARG A 321 -22.61 15.14 11.29
CA ARG A 321 -23.66 14.18 10.95
C ARG A 321 -24.33 13.63 12.21
N GLU A 322 -25.62 13.86 12.35
CA GLU A 322 -26.45 13.14 13.31
C GLU A 322 -26.82 11.77 12.74
N TRP A 323 -26.50 10.73 13.51
CA TRP A 323 -26.82 9.36 13.16
C TRP A 323 -28.20 9.01 13.73
N THR A 324 -29.03 8.38 12.91
CA THR A 324 -30.30 7.84 13.38
C THR A 324 -30.07 6.62 14.27
N ARG A 325 -31.05 6.29 15.12
CA ARG A 325 -31.00 5.07 15.94
C ARG A 325 -30.81 3.83 15.05
N GLY A 326 -31.62 3.68 14.01
CA GLY A 326 -31.54 2.54 13.08
C GLY A 326 -30.15 2.37 12.45
N GLU A 327 -29.52 3.46 12.00
CA GLU A 327 -28.15 3.38 11.46
C GLU A 327 -27.12 2.93 12.51
N LEU A 328 -27.26 3.40 13.76
CA LEU A 328 -26.36 3.01 14.85
C LEU A 328 -26.58 1.56 15.29
N VAL A 329 -27.82 1.08 15.28
CA VAL A 329 -28.17 -0.33 15.52
C VAL A 329 -27.62 -1.20 14.40
N SER A 330 -27.78 -0.81 13.14
CA SER A 330 -27.19 -1.54 12.00
C SER A 330 -25.66 -1.60 12.14
N MET A 331 -24.97 -0.50 12.41
CA MET A 331 -23.52 -0.53 12.73
C MET A 331 -23.20 -1.50 13.88
N HIS A 332 -24.05 -1.52 14.91
CA HIS A 332 -23.86 -2.36 16.08
C HIS A 332 -23.99 -3.85 15.77
N THR A 333 -25.06 -4.25 15.08
CA THR A 333 -25.35 -5.66 14.77
C THR A 333 -24.26 -6.27 13.91
N PHE A 334 -23.77 -5.53 12.92
CA PHE A 334 -22.61 -5.93 12.10
C PHE A 334 -21.34 -6.01 12.95
N ALA A 335 -21.02 -5.01 13.78
CA ALA A 335 -19.82 -5.05 14.63
C ALA A 335 -19.84 -6.24 15.61
N VAL A 336 -21.00 -6.54 16.21
CA VAL A 336 -21.19 -7.73 17.05
C VAL A 336 -21.11 -9.01 16.21
N GLY A 337 -21.56 -9.00 14.96
CA GLY A 337 -21.36 -10.10 14.00
C GLY A 337 -19.88 -10.41 13.86
N PHE A 338 -19.10 -9.43 13.44
CA PHE A 338 -17.66 -9.59 13.23
C PHE A 338 -16.87 -9.95 14.49
N ARG A 339 -17.39 -9.72 15.70
CA ARG A 339 -16.77 -10.22 16.94
C ARG A 339 -16.71 -11.75 17.00
N SER A 340 -17.65 -12.43 16.33
CA SER A 340 -17.69 -13.89 16.21
C SER A 340 -16.96 -14.41 14.96
N HIS A 341 -16.37 -13.53 14.14
CA HIS A 341 -15.61 -13.91 12.95
C HIS A 341 -14.39 -14.79 13.30
N GLY A 342 -14.01 -15.69 12.39
CA GLY A 342 -12.93 -16.67 12.59
C GLY A 342 -11.58 -16.07 13.03
N VAL A 343 -11.29 -14.82 12.66
CA VAL A 343 -10.10 -14.07 13.10
C VAL A 343 -10.06 -13.90 14.63
N CYS A 344 -11.20 -13.74 15.29
CA CYS A 344 -11.28 -13.49 16.72
C CYS A 344 -10.98 -14.76 17.55
N ARG A 345 -11.25 -15.96 17.02
CA ARG A 345 -11.09 -17.27 17.71
C ARG A 345 -11.50 -17.21 19.19
N SER A 346 -12.65 -16.64 19.50
CA SER A 346 -13.24 -16.81 20.83
C SER A 346 -13.69 -18.26 20.95
N ASN A 347 -13.40 -18.94 22.07
CA ASN A 347 -13.91 -20.29 22.41
C ASN A 347 -15.45 -20.33 22.57
N MET A 348 -16.20 -19.45 21.91
CA MET A 348 -17.65 -19.44 21.94
C MET A 348 -18.16 -20.45 20.92
N GLN A 349 -19.21 -21.16 21.33
CA GLN A 349 -19.90 -22.18 20.55
C GLN A 349 -20.10 -21.70 19.11
N HIS A 350 -19.85 -22.61 18.16
CA HIS A 350 -20.12 -22.46 16.74
C HIS A 350 -21.54 -21.88 16.52
N ASP A 351 -21.71 -21.07 15.47
CA ASP A 351 -22.98 -20.53 14.90
C ASP A 351 -23.36 -19.06 15.16
N SER A 352 -22.65 -18.29 15.99
CA SER A 352 -23.07 -16.88 16.17
C SER A 352 -22.86 -16.04 14.89
N PHE A 353 -21.75 -16.22 14.15
CA PHE A 353 -21.48 -15.44 12.93
C PHE A 353 -22.43 -15.77 11.77
N ASP A 354 -23.00 -16.98 11.77
CA ASP A 354 -23.98 -17.43 10.78
C ASP A 354 -25.35 -16.75 10.94
N ILE A 355 -25.63 -16.17 12.12
CA ILE A 355 -26.82 -15.34 12.31
C ILE A 355 -26.63 -14.04 11.54
N SER A 356 -27.43 -13.86 10.49
CA SER A 356 -27.46 -12.66 9.67
C SER A 356 -27.62 -11.39 10.54
N PRO A 357 -26.82 -10.33 10.32
CA PRO A 357 -26.92 -9.06 11.04
C PRO A 357 -28.31 -8.43 10.97
N GLU A 358 -29.02 -8.62 9.86
CA GLU A 358 -30.38 -8.13 9.62
C GLU A 358 -31.39 -8.79 10.58
N VAL A 359 -31.23 -10.09 10.88
CA VAL A 359 -32.05 -10.78 11.90
C VAL A 359 -31.81 -10.18 13.27
N ARG A 360 -30.56 -9.83 13.60
CA ARG A 360 -30.23 -9.21 14.90
C ARG A 360 -30.81 -7.79 15.00
N GLU A 361 -30.73 -7.03 13.92
CA GLU A 361 -31.33 -5.68 13.83
C GLU A 361 -32.82 -5.73 14.13
N LEU A 362 -33.55 -6.65 13.51
CA LEU A 362 -34.97 -6.86 13.78
C LEU A 362 -35.26 -7.20 15.24
N VAL A 363 -34.42 -8.02 15.87
CA VAL A 363 -34.58 -8.40 17.30
C VAL A 363 -34.31 -7.21 18.22
N GLU A 364 -33.27 -6.41 17.95
CA GLU A 364 -32.95 -5.20 18.73
C GLU A 364 -34.07 -4.16 18.62
N ASP A 365 -34.65 -3.97 17.43
CA ASP A 365 -35.79 -3.07 17.24
C ASP A 365 -37.03 -3.55 17.99
N LEU A 366 -37.33 -4.85 17.95
CA LEU A 366 -38.45 -5.42 18.69
C LEU A 366 -38.28 -5.23 20.22
N ILE A 367 -37.07 -5.46 20.74
CA ILE A 367 -36.77 -5.27 22.16
C ILE A 367 -36.98 -3.80 22.54
N HIS A 368 -36.49 -2.87 21.72
CA HIS A 368 -36.63 -1.45 21.96
C HIS A 368 -38.09 -0.99 21.96
N ASP A 369 -38.88 -1.43 20.96
CA ASP A 369 -40.31 -1.10 20.88
C ASP A 369 -41.07 -1.61 22.12
N ILE A 370 -40.75 -2.81 22.61
CA ILE A 370 -41.35 -3.35 23.85
C ILE A 370 -40.97 -2.48 25.05
N VAL A 371 -39.71 -2.03 25.15
CA VAL A 371 -39.25 -1.17 26.25
C VAL A 371 -39.93 0.20 26.20
N LEU A 372 -40.08 0.78 25.01
CA LEU A 372 -40.80 2.04 24.83
C LEU A 372 -42.28 1.90 25.19
N GLN A 373 -42.94 0.80 24.81
CA GLN A 373 -44.35 0.56 25.17
C GLN A 373 -44.57 0.43 26.70
N GLN A 374 -43.53 0.06 27.46
CA GLN A 374 -43.60 -0.07 28.91
C GLN A 374 -43.35 1.27 29.64
N ARG A 375 -42.70 2.23 28.99
CA ARG A 375 -42.44 3.59 29.51
C ARG A 375 -43.55 4.51 28.99
N GLY A 376 -44.01 5.47 29.79
CA GLY A 376 -45.23 6.24 29.50
C GLY A 376 -45.19 7.09 28.21
N THR A 377 -46.29 7.77 27.91
CA THR A 377 -46.44 8.61 26.70
C THR A 377 -45.90 10.04 26.85
N ASP A 378 -44.89 10.27 27.71
CA ASP A 378 -44.30 11.61 27.84
C ASP A 378 -43.29 11.86 26.71
N ASP A 379 -43.67 12.74 25.78
CA ASP A 379 -42.86 13.10 24.61
C ASP A 379 -41.45 13.58 24.98
N VAL A 380 -41.27 14.23 26.13
CA VAL A 380 -39.95 14.71 26.58
C VAL A 380 -39.07 13.54 27.03
N GLU A 381 -39.65 12.60 27.77
CA GLU A 381 -38.94 11.40 28.25
C GLU A 381 -38.49 10.52 27.07
N ILE A 382 -39.36 10.35 26.07
CA ILE A 382 -39.05 9.59 24.84
C ILE A 382 -37.87 10.21 24.08
N VAL A 383 -37.86 11.54 23.91
CA VAL A 383 -36.76 12.23 23.20
C VAL A 383 -35.44 12.13 23.97
N VAL A 384 -35.48 12.25 25.30
CA VAL A 384 -34.27 12.11 26.12
C VAL A 384 -33.74 10.67 26.06
N ASP A 385 -34.61 9.67 26.16
CA ASP A 385 -34.24 8.26 26.07
C ASP A 385 -33.62 7.91 24.71
N ASP A 386 -34.18 8.41 23.60
CA ASP A 386 -33.60 8.23 22.26
C ASP A 386 -32.19 8.84 22.16
N VAL A 387 -31.98 10.06 22.65
CA VAL A 387 -30.66 10.70 22.64
C VAL A 387 -29.65 9.90 23.47
N VAL A 388 -30.06 9.45 24.66
CA VAL A 388 -29.20 8.64 25.54
C VAL A 388 -28.83 7.32 24.88
N GLU A 389 -29.79 6.63 24.26
CA GLU A 389 -29.54 5.38 23.55
C GLU A 389 -28.60 5.58 22.35
N ARG A 390 -28.81 6.62 21.54
CA ARG A 390 -27.93 6.92 20.40
C ARG A 390 -26.49 7.21 20.84
N VAL A 391 -26.31 7.94 21.95
CA VAL A 391 -24.97 8.16 22.54
C VAL A 391 -24.37 6.83 23.03
N ALA A 392 -25.16 6.00 23.72
CA ALA A 392 -24.70 4.70 24.22
C ALA A 392 -24.32 3.71 23.10
N LEU A 393 -25.10 3.66 22.02
CA LEU A 393 -24.83 2.85 20.83
C LEU A 393 -23.54 3.31 20.14
N ARG A 394 -23.38 4.63 19.95
CA ARG A 394 -22.15 5.21 19.39
C ARG A 394 -20.91 4.81 20.19
N GLU A 395 -20.94 5.02 21.50
CA GLU A 395 -19.83 4.65 22.38
C GLU A 395 -19.54 3.14 22.36
N THR A 396 -20.60 2.33 22.26
CA THR A 396 -20.46 0.88 22.19
C THR A 396 -19.83 0.42 20.87
N ASN A 397 -20.23 1.01 19.75
CA ASN A 397 -19.62 0.73 18.45
C ASN A 397 -18.14 1.13 18.43
N LEU A 398 -17.77 2.28 18.99
CA LEU A 398 -16.37 2.69 19.13
C LEU A 398 -15.57 1.71 20.00
N ARG A 399 -16.16 1.19 21.08
CA ARG A 399 -15.54 0.16 21.94
C ARG A 399 -15.31 -1.15 21.21
N LEU A 400 -16.28 -1.61 20.42
CA LEU A 400 -16.14 -2.80 19.57
C LEU A 400 -15.00 -2.62 18.57
N CYS A 401 -14.91 -1.45 17.93
CA CYS A 401 -13.78 -1.11 17.04
C CYS A 401 -12.42 -1.16 17.75
N LYS A 402 -12.31 -0.65 18.99
CA LYS A 402 -11.07 -0.74 19.79
C LYS A 402 -10.65 -2.21 20.02
N ALA A 403 -11.61 -3.08 20.35
CA ALA A 403 -11.35 -4.49 20.54
C ALA A 403 -10.90 -5.17 19.23
N ALA A 404 -11.61 -4.92 18.13
CA ALA A 404 -11.31 -5.48 16.82
C ALA A 404 -9.91 -5.11 16.31
N PHE A 405 -9.51 -3.83 16.41
CA PHE A 405 -8.16 -3.43 16.01
C PHE A 405 -7.07 -4.06 16.88
N THR A 406 -7.35 -4.29 18.17
CA THR A 406 -6.44 -5.00 19.05
C THR A 406 -6.26 -6.45 18.57
N VAL A 407 -7.34 -7.11 18.16
CA VAL A 407 -7.27 -8.46 17.55
C VAL A 407 -6.46 -8.43 16.26
N CYS A 408 -6.69 -7.46 15.36
CA CYS A 408 -5.90 -7.32 14.13
C CYS A 408 -4.41 -7.29 14.46
N ILE A 409 -3.99 -6.44 15.40
CA ILE A 409 -2.58 -6.25 15.80
C ILE A 409 -1.97 -7.51 16.42
N GLN A 410 -2.74 -8.26 17.21
CA GLN A 410 -2.28 -9.52 17.80
C GLN A 410 -2.03 -10.59 16.73
N ARG A 411 -2.87 -10.63 15.70
CA ARG A 411 -2.76 -11.58 14.58
C ARG A 411 -1.63 -11.18 13.63
N PHE A 412 -1.59 -9.92 13.22
CA PHE A 412 -0.64 -9.35 12.27
C PHE A 412 -0.33 -7.93 12.70
N LEU A 413 0.91 -7.43 12.61
CA LEU A 413 1.24 -6.06 13.03
C LEU A 413 0.67 -5.03 12.05
N HIS A 414 -0.66 -4.86 12.09
CA HIS A 414 -1.46 -4.13 11.12
C HIS A 414 -1.36 -2.63 11.39
N TYR A 415 -0.49 -1.95 10.67
CA TYR A 415 -0.17 -0.54 10.92
C TYR A 415 -1.39 0.39 10.77
N LYS A 416 -2.33 0.08 9.86
CA LYS A 416 -3.57 0.86 9.72
C LYS A 416 -4.50 0.69 10.93
N ALA A 417 -4.42 -0.44 11.65
CA ALA A 417 -5.21 -0.68 12.85
C ALA A 417 -4.59 0.05 14.05
N LEU A 418 -3.25 0.08 14.15
CA LEU A 418 -2.53 0.92 15.11
C LEU A 418 -2.84 2.41 14.92
N TYR A 419 -2.87 2.88 13.68
CA TYR A 419 -3.29 4.25 13.34
C TYR A 419 -4.70 4.56 13.89
N ARG A 420 -5.67 3.67 13.64
CA ARG A 420 -7.06 3.85 14.13
C ARG A 420 -7.16 3.79 15.66
N LEU A 421 -6.40 2.91 16.32
CA LEU A 421 -6.34 2.89 17.79
C LEU A 421 -5.75 4.17 18.37
N ALA A 422 -4.71 4.73 17.75
CA ALA A 422 -4.15 6.01 18.18
C ALA A 422 -5.16 7.15 18.00
N GLN A 423 -5.92 7.15 16.90
CA GLN A 423 -7.02 8.12 16.67
C GLN A 423 -8.12 7.99 17.73
N LEU A 424 -8.53 6.76 18.06
CA LEU A 424 -9.52 6.51 19.12
C LEU A 424 -9.01 6.96 20.50
N ALA A 425 -7.73 6.71 20.82
CA ALA A 425 -7.13 7.19 22.07
C ALA A 425 -7.11 8.72 22.15
N ILE A 426 -6.86 9.42 21.03
CA ILE A 426 -6.95 10.89 20.97
C ILE A 426 -8.39 11.35 21.20
N ASN A 427 -9.37 10.68 20.59
CA ASN A 427 -10.79 10.98 20.81
C ASN A 427 -11.20 10.82 22.27
N ASP A 428 -10.65 9.83 22.97
CA ASP A 428 -10.86 9.62 24.41
C ASP A 428 -10.10 10.63 25.30
N GLY A 429 -9.26 11.50 24.71
CA GLY A 429 -8.35 12.40 25.44
C GLY A 429 -7.11 11.73 26.02
N ASP A 430 -6.86 10.44 25.73
CA ASP A 430 -5.70 9.68 26.21
C ASP A 430 -4.50 9.83 25.26
N PHE A 431 -3.85 10.99 25.34
CA PHE A 431 -2.65 11.29 24.54
C PHE A 431 -1.43 10.44 24.92
N GLU A 432 -1.36 9.93 26.15
CA GLU A 432 -0.29 9.01 26.59
C GLU A 432 -0.39 7.69 25.82
N ARG A 433 -1.59 7.11 25.78
CA ARG A 433 -1.84 5.88 25.03
C ARG A 433 -1.62 6.07 23.54
N ALA A 434 -2.07 7.19 22.97
CA ALA A 434 -1.80 7.51 21.57
C ALA A 434 -0.30 7.59 21.28
N SER A 435 0.47 8.26 22.15
CA SER A 435 1.93 8.35 22.04
C SER A 435 2.58 6.98 22.09
N PHE A 436 2.19 6.13 23.04
CA PHE A 436 2.71 4.77 23.18
C PHE A 436 2.44 3.91 21.93
N LEU A 437 1.23 3.96 21.39
CA LEU A 437 0.87 3.22 20.18
C LEU A 437 1.69 3.67 18.96
N LEU A 438 1.99 4.96 18.85
CA LEU A 438 2.72 5.51 17.72
C LEU A 438 4.23 5.32 17.84
N PHE A 439 4.84 5.67 18.97
CA PHE A 439 6.30 5.74 19.10
C PHE A 439 6.95 4.49 19.71
N ASP A 440 6.25 3.75 20.57
CA ASP A 440 6.79 2.55 21.22
C ASP A 440 6.44 1.25 20.47
N LYS A 441 5.34 1.24 19.72
CA LYS A 441 4.89 0.07 18.95
C LYS A 441 5.24 0.14 17.46
N LEU A 442 5.19 1.33 16.86
CA LEU A 442 5.25 1.47 15.40
C LEU A 442 6.50 2.23 14.91
N LEU A 443 6.70 3.47 15.36
CA LEU A 443 7.75 4.38 14.90
C LEU A 443 9.04 4.30 15.75
N THR A 444 9.36 3.12 16.26
CA THR A 444 10.48 2.93 17.18
C THR A 444 11.81 2.73 16.45
N ARG A 445 12.84 3.53 16.70
CA ARG A 445 14.18 3.24 16.15
C ARG A 445 14.78 1.99 16.81
N LYS A 446 15.12 0.97 16.03
CA LYS A 446 15.85 -0.21 16.51
C LYS A 446 17.25 -0.23 15.91
N LYS A 447 18.26 -0.58 16.71
CA LYS A 447 19.65 -0.69 16.23
C LYS A 447 19.87 -1.85 15.25
N SER A 448 18.96 -2.82 15.22
CA SER A 448 18.96 -3.95 14.29
C SER A 448 18.43 -3.60 12.90
N ASN A 449 17.84 -2.41 12.73
CA ASN A 449 17.29 -1.96 11.47
C ASN A 449 18.40 -1.71 10.44
N PHE A 450 18.11 -1.98 9.18
CA PHE A 450 19.08 -1.83 8.09
C PHE A 450 19.47 -0.35 7.96
N ASN A 451 18.48 0.53 8.00
CA ASN A 451 18.65 1.96 8.24
C ASN A 451 18.17 2.30 9.66
N GLY A 452 19.08 2.23 10.63
CA GLY A 452 18.80 2.59 12.03
C GLY A 452 18.33 4.03 12.25
N ASP A 453 18.41 4.90 11.24
CA ASP A 453 17.91 6.28 11.26
C ASP A 453 16.45 6.41 10.78
N ASN A 454 15.87 5.36 10.15
CA ASN A 454 14.52 5.37 9.61
C ASN A 454 13.50 4.71 10.56
N ILE A 455 12.53 5.49 11.06
CA ILE A 455 11.44 5.01 11.93
C ILE A 455 10.43 4.10 11.22
N PHE A 456 10.34 4.17 9.89
CA PHE A 456 9.33 3.44 9.12
C PHE A 456 9.68 1.97 8.86
N GLU A 457 10.92 1.55 9.11
CA GLU A 457 11.36 0.15 8.85
C GLU A 457 10.63 -0.90 9.68
N ASN A 458 9.96 -0.53 10.77
CA ASN A 458 9.16 -1.50 11.54
C ASN A 458 7.76 -1.71 10.96
N ILE A 459 7.35 -0.91 9.97
CA ILE A 459 6.04 -1.04 9.37
C ILE A 459 6.03 -2.31 8.53
N THR A 460 5.12 -3.22 8.85
CA THR A 460 4.89 -4.43 8.04
C THR A 460 3.86 -4.09 6.97
N PHE A 461 4.32 -3.95 5.72
CA PHE A 461 3.45 -3.70 4.57
C PHE A 461 2.66 -4.94 4.19
N ILE A 462 1.45 -4.76 3.66
CA ILE A 462 0.65 -5.86 3.12
C ILE A 462 1.15 -6.12 1.70
N SER A 463 1.64 -7.33 1.42
CA SER A 463 2.23 -7.68 0.11
C SER A 463 1.19 -8.04 -0.95
N HIS A 464 -0.07 -8.27 -0.55
CA HIS A 464 -1.14 -8.67 -1.44
C HIS A 464 -1.57 -7.50 -2.35
N LYS A 465 -1.29 -7.60 -3.65
CA LYS A 465 -1.51 -6.51 -4.62
C LYS A 465 -2.98 -6.11 -4.76
N ASP A 466 -3.94 -6.99 -4.49
CA ASP A 466 -5.36 -6.61 -4.57
C ASP A 466 -5.81 -5.77 -3.38
N LEU A 467 -5.13 -5.90 -2.25
CA LEU A 467 -5.40 -5.13 -1.03
C LEU A 467 -4.63 -3.81 -0.99
N ASP A 468 -3.37 -3.84 -1.46
CA ASP A 468 -2.45 -2.70 -1.42
C ASP A 468 -1.67 -2.59 -2.75
N ARG A 469 -2.15 -1.71 -3.64
CA ARG A 469 -1.53 -1.41 -4.95
C ARG A 469 -1.26 0.08 -5.09
N GLY A 470 -0.21 0.42 -5.85
CA GLY A 470 0.21 1.80 -6.11
C GLY A 470 0.76 2.51 -4.86
N ASP A 471 0.38 3.77 -4.68
CA ASP A 471 0.82 4.68 -3.62
C ASP A 471 -0.02 4.60 -2.33
N SER A 472 -0.86 3.56 -2.20
CA SER A 472 -1.79 3.40 -1.06
C SER A 472 -1.04 3.33 0.28
N THR A 473 0.05 2.57 0.35
CA THR A 473 0.93 2.52 1.52
C THR A 473 1.48 3.90 1.86
N GLN A 474 2.03 4.63 0.89
CA GLN A 474 2.60 5.97 1.09
C GLN A 474 1.56 6.95 1.63
N PHE A 475 0.33 6.90 1.11
CA PHE A 475 -0.79 7.71 1.62
C PHE A 475 -1.10 7.43 3.10
N HIS A 476 -1.14 6.16 3.50
CA HIS A 476 -1.40 5.81 4.89
C HIS A 476 -0.23 6.18 5.82
N ILE A 477 1.02 6.05 5.35
CA ILE A 477 2.21 6.51 6.10
C ILE A 477 2.18 8.03 6.26
N TYR A 478 1.76 8.79 5.24
CA TYR A 478 1.59 10.23 5.35
C TYR A 478 0.61 10.59 6.48
N ARG A 479 -0.60 10.00 6.48
CA ARG A 479 -1.61 10.21 7.53
C ARG A 479 -1.10 9.82 8.92
N LEU A 480 -0.41 8.69 9.01
CA LEU A 480 0.20 8.21 10.24
C LEU A 480 1.25 9.19 10.77
N THR A 481 2.14 9.66 9.91
CA THR A 481 3.21 10.60 10.27
C THR A 481 2.63 11.94 10.71
N LEU A 482 1.59 12.42 10.02
CA LEU A 482 0.88 13.64 10.42
C LEU A 482 0.23 13.50 11.81
N LEU A 483 -0.40 12.35 12.09
CA LEU A 483 -0.97 12.07 13.42
C LEU A 483 0.13 12.02 14.50
N ALA A 484 1.26 11.36 14.22
CA ALA A 484 2.40 11.31 15.12
C ALA A 484 2.99 12.69 15.40
N LEU A 485 3.11 13.56 14.39
CA LEU A 485 3.51 14.95 14.55
C LEU A 485 2.54 15.74 15.43
N ASN A 486 1.23 15.53 15.25
CA ASN A 486 0.20 16.18 16.08
C ASN A 486 0.33 15.74 17.55
N VAL A 487 0.39 14.43 17.82
CA VAL A 487 0.50 13.89 19.18
C VAL A 487 1.78 14.34 19.86
N ALA A 488 2.93 14.22 19.20
CA ALA A 488 4.21 14.63 19.80
C ALA A 488 4.26 16.14 20.05
N SER A 489 3.68 16.95 19.16
CA SER A 489 3.59 18.40 19.33
C SER A 489 2.69 18.81 20.49
N LEU A 490 1.52 18.18 20.65
CA LEU A 490 0.59 18.45 21.76
C LEU A 490 1.20 18.09 23.11
N ARG A 491 1.98 17.00 23.15
CA ARG A 491 2.67 16.55 24.37
C ARG A 491 3.96 17.30 24.67
N GLY A 492 4.46 18.11 23.73
CA GLY A 492 5.80 18.71 23.83
C GLY A 492 6.93 17.66 23.83
N ASP A 493 6.72 16.50 23.23
CA ASP A 493 7.73 15.43 23.15
C ASP A 493 8.78 15.74 22.07
N ILE A 494 9.80 16.49 22.49
CA ILE A 494 10.92 16.89 21.64
C ILE A 494 11.73 15.68 21.15
N SER A 495 11.78 14.56 21.90
CA SER A 495 12.55 13.38 21.50
C SER A 495 11.92 12.69 20.29
N SER A 496 10.61 12.49 20.35
CA SER A 496 9.82 11.92 19.27
C SER A 496 9.81 12.83 18.03
N LEU A 497 9.65 14.14 18.20
CA LEU A 497 9.76 15.11 17.09
C LEU A 497 11.14 15.07 16.44
N THR A 498 12.22 15.01 17.23
CA THR A 498 13.60 14.88 16.72
C THR A 498 13.77 13.59 15.91
N SER A 499 13.14 12.48 16.35
CA SER A 499 13.17 11.20 15.64
C SER A 499 12.48 11.29 14.28
N ILE A 500 11.29 11.92 14.21
CA ILE A 500 10.56 12.13 12.95
C ILE A 500 11.36 13.02 12.00
N VAL A 501 11.87 14.15 12.49
CA VAL A 501 12.67 15.10 11.69
C VAL A 501 13.90 14.42 11.11
N ARG A 502 14.58 13.57 11.90
CA ARG A 502 15.75 12.81 11.44
C ARG A 502 15.39 11.87 10.30
N SER A 503 14.35 11.04 10.46
CA SER A 503 13.94 10.09 9.42
C SER A 503 13.45 10.78 8.15
N LEU A 504 12.71 11.88 8.26
CA LEU A 504 12.27 12.66 7.10
C LEU A 504 13.45 13.32 6.37
N CYS A 505 14.47 13.79 7.09
CA CYS A 505 15.71 14.26 6.48
C CYS A 505 16.41 13.12 5.73
N THR A 506 16.46 11.90 6.30
CA THR A 506 17.05 10.74 5.63
C THR A 506 16.36 10.47 4.29
N LEU A 507 15.01 10.43 4.28
CA LEU A 507 14.22 10.20 3.06
C LEU A 507 14.39 11.34 2.04
N TYR A 508 14.41 12.59 2.49
CA TYR A 508 14.62 13.76 1.62
C TYR A 508 15.98 13.70 0.90
N VAL A 509 17.04 13.45 1.66
CA VAL A 509 18.41 13.39 1.15
C VAL A 509 18.57 12.20 0.20
N SER A 510 18.12 11.00 0.60
CA SER A 510 18.25 9.80 -0.24
C SER A 510 17.30 9.80 -1.45
N GLY A 511 16.22 10.58 -1.44
CA GLY A 511 15.17 10.52 -2.45
C GLY A 511 14.40 9.19 -2.43
N ASN A 512 14.35 8.50 -1.28
CA ASN A 512 13.66 7.22 -1.17
C ASN A 512 12.14 7.45 -1.11
N ILE A 513 11.40 6.76 -1.99
CA ILE A 513 9.94 6.89 -2.16
C ILE A 513 9.15 5.65 -1.67
N ASP A 514 9.84 4.69 -1.03
CA ASP A 514 9.23 3.44 -0.57
C ASP A 514 8.19 3.70 0.53
N TYR A 515 8.40 4.77 1.32
CA TYR A 515 7.56 5.11 2.48
C TYR A 515 6.66 6.33 2.25
N LEU A 516 7.15 7.33 1.52
CA LEU A 516 6.44 8.58 1.29
C LEU A 516 6.76 9.06 -0.12
N LEU A 517 5.77 9.62 -0.81
CA LEU A 517 6.04 10.32 -2.05
C LEU A 517 6.96 11.52 -1.77
N PHE A 518 7.78 11.90 -2.74
CA PHE A 518 8.73 12.99 -2.56
C PHE A 518 8.06 14.33 -2.14
N PRO A 519 6.93 14.76 -2.76
CA PRO A 519 6.22 15.97 -2.33
C PRO A 519 5.74 15.90 -0.87
N ASP A 520 5.24 14.73 -0.46
CA ASP A 520 4.74 14.49 0.90
C ASP A 520 5.88 14.52 1.92
N THR A 521 7.04 13.96 1.56
CA THR A 521 8.26 14.03 2.38
C THR A 521 8.67 15.47 2.63
N VAL A 522 8.72 16.30 1.59
CA VAL A 522 9.06 17.73 1.72
C VAL A 522 8.06 18.47 2.61
N SER A 523 6.77 18.24 2.40
CA SER A 523 5.69 18.87 3.18
C SER A 523 5.76 18.50 4.66
N LEU A 524 5.83 17.20 4.97
CA LEU A 524 5.95 16.69 6.33
C LEU A 524 7.24 17.16 7.00
N TYR A 525 8.35 17.20 6.26
CA TYR A 525 9.65 17.61 6.81
C TYR A 525 9.64 19.07 7.29
N ARG A 526 9.10 19.98 6.46
CA ARG A 526 8.92 21.40 6.83
C ARG A 526 7.99 21.55 8.03
N ASN A 527 6.86 20.82 8.05
CA ASN A 527 5.91 20.83 9.15
C ASN A 527 6.55 20.33 10.46
N ALA A 528 7.32 19.24 10.39
CA ALA A 528 8.02 18.66 11.54
C ALA A 528 9.03 19.63 12.16
N ILE A 529 9.85 20.30 11.33
CA ILE A 529 10.82 21.30 11.81
C ILE A 529 10.11 22.49 12.47
N ARG A 530 9.02 22.98 11.87
CA ARG A 530 8.22 24.08 12.45
C ARG A 530 7.68 23.70 13.82
N ARG A 531 7.09 22.50 13.97
CA ARG A 531 6.55 22.00 15.25
C ARG A 531 7.65 21.80 16.29
N LEU A 532 8.79 21.23 15.89
CA LEU A 532 9.95 21.08 16.76
C LEU A 532 10.42 22.45 17.31
N SER A 533 10.53 23.46 16.44
CA SER A 533 10.90 24.83 16.83
C SER A 533 9.94 25.41 17.87
N ILE A 534 8.63 25.26 17.65
CA ILE A 534 7.58 25.75 18.57
C ILE A 534 7.69 25.04 19.92
N CYS A 535 7.77 23.71 19.95
CA CYS A 535 7.86 22.93 21.18
C CYS A 535 9.14 23.24 21.96
N VAL A 536 10.29 23.39 21.28
CA VAL A 536 11.55 23.80 21.92
C VAL A 536 11.43 25.20 22.50
N GLY A 537 10.81 26.13 21.77
CA GLY A 537 10.57 27.50 22.25
C GLY A 537 9.69 27.56 23.49
N GLN A 538 8.65 26.71 23.56
CA GLN A 538 7.80 26.56 24.75
C GLN A 538 8.55 25.91 25.91
N TYR A 539 9.28 24.83 25.64
CA TYR A 539 10.09 24.11 26.63
C TYR A 539 11.14 25.02 27.28
N ALA A 540 11.79 25.87 26.49
CA ALA A 540 12.77 26.84 26.99
C ALA A 540 12.18 27.81 28.04
N LYS A 541 10.89 28.14 27.97
CA LYS A 541 10.23 29.03 28.95
C LYS A 541 10.06 28.38 30.33
N THR A 542 10.10 27.05 30.41
CA THR A 542 9.92 26.34 31.69
C THR A 542 11.15 26.42 32.62
N GLY A 543 12.31 26.84 32.10
CA GLY A 543 13.56 26.99 32.85
C GLY A 543 14.23 25.67 33.29
N ASN A 544 13.58 24.52 33.16
CA ASN A 544 14.12 23.22 33.58
C ASN A 544 14.52 22.35 32.38
N VAL A 545 15.62 22.71 31.72
CA VAL A 545 16.09 22.03 30.50
C VAL A 545 16.80 20.72 30.84
N CYS A 546 16.25 19.60 30.37
CA CYS A 546 16.84 18.28 30.51
C CYS A 546 18.07 18.07 29.60
N ALA A 547 19.09 17.37 30.10
CA ALA A 547 20.35 17.13 29.36
C ALA A 547 20.10 16.29 28.11
N THR A 548 19.20 15.32 28.23
CA THR A 548 18.87 14.39 27.15
C THR A 548 18.22 15.12 25.97
N THR A 549 17.33 16.07 26.23
CA THR A 549 16.67 16.90 25.21
C THR A 549 17.65 17.80 24.48
N LEU A 550 18.57 18.45 25.21
CA LEU A 550 19.60 19.28 24.60
C LEU A 550 20.54 18.43 23.72
N LEU A 551 20.93 17.25 24.21
CA LEU A 551 21.78 16.33 23.46
C LEU A 551 21.07 15.71 22.26
N SER A 552 19.75 15.47 22.29
CA SER A 552 19.02 14.96 21.12
C SER A 552 19.01 15.98 19.98
N LEU A 553 18.85 17.27 20.31
CA LEU A 553 18.95 18.36 19.31
C LEU A 553 20.38 18.50 18.77
N TYR A 554 21.38 18.35 19.64
CA TYR A 554 22.78 18.36 19.22
C TYR A 554 23.12 17.18 18.29
N ASP A 555 22.64 15.98 18.60
CA ASP A 555 22.83 14.79 17.76
C ASP A 555 22.10 14.93 16.40
N LEU A 556 20.96 15.63 16.35
CA LEU A 556 20.28 15.99 15.12
C LEU A 556 21.06 17.02 14.30
N TYR A 557 21.60 18.06 14.94
CA TYR A 557 22.45 19.05 14.28
C TYR A 557 23.68 18.38 13.63
N ARG A 558 24.38 17.51 14.36
CA ARG A 558 25.51 16.74 13.81
C ARG A 558 25.12 15.87 12.63
N TYR A 559 23.92 15.29 12.68
CA TYR A 559 23.40 14.48 11.59
C TYR A 559 23.18 15.34 10.34
N PHE A 560 22.56 16.51 10.48
CA PHE A 560 22.34 17.43 9.36
C PHE A 560 23.65 17.94 8.77
N GLN A 561 24.65 18.27 9.59
CA GLN A 561 25.99 18.63 9.08
C GLN A 561 26.62 17.50 8.26
N LYS A 562 26.51 16.25 8.73
CA LYS A 562 27.00 15.08 7.98
C LYS A 562 26.26 14.92 6.66
N CYS A 563 24.94 15.14 6.65
CA CYS A 563 24.14 15.11 5.43
C CYS A 563 24.51 16.24 4.46
N SER A 564 24.66 17.48 4.92
CA SER A 564 25.11 18.61 4.08
C SER A 564 26.48 18.34 3.45
N ALA A 565 27.41 17.76 4.22
CA ALA A 565 28.74 17.43 3.72
C ALA A 565 28.73 16.29 2.69
N ALA A 566 27.84 15.31 2.85
CA ALA A 566 27.71 14.18 1.92
C ALA A 566 26.91 14.53 0.67
N HIS A 567 25.96 15.47 0.77
CA HIS A 567 25.01 15.86 -0.29
C HIS A 567 24.89 17.39 -0.38
N PRO A 568 25.91 18.09 -0.93
CA PRO A 568 25.90 19.56 -1.02
C PRO A 568 24.68 20.12 -1.78
N GLU A 569 24.17 19.39 -2.76
CA GLU A 569 23.00 19.73 -3.58
C GLU A 569 21.68 19.72 -2.80
N LYS A 570 21.62 18.97 -1.69
CA LYS A 570 20.49 18.91 -0.75
C LYS A 570 20.91 19.42 0.64
N SER A 571 21.75 20.46 0.66
CA SER A 571 22.29 21.02 1.89
C SER A 571 21.19 21.35 2.91
N GLN A 572 21.46 21.03 4.17
CA GLN A 572 20.60 21.29 5.33
C GLN A 572 21.04 22.53 6.11
N ASP A 573 21.88 23.41 5.55
CA ASP A 573 22.54 24.50 6.29
C ASP A 573 21.56 25.51 6.91
N VAL A 574 20.46 25.82 6.22
CA VAL A 574 19.38 26.65 6.76
C VAL A 574 18.81 26.02 8.04
N PHE A 575 18.58 24.71 8.02
CA PHE A 575 18.05 23.97 9.16
C PHE A 575 19.10 23.76 10.26
N CYS A 576 20.37 23.60 9.91
CA CYS A 576 21.49 23.64 10.85
C CYS A 576 21.52 24.97 11.63
N GLY A 577 21.36 26.10 10.94
CA GLY A 577 21.25 27.42 11.57
C GLY A 577 20.05 27.52 12.52
N MET A 578 18.88 27.02 12.12
CA MET A 578 17.71 26.95 13.00
C MET A 578 17.96 26.09 14.25
N LEU A 579 18.59 24.92 14.10
CA LEU A 579 18.93 24.04 15.22
C LEU A 579 19.97 24.68 16.15
N MET A 580 20.97 25.39 15.62
CA MET A 580 21.91 26.15 16.46
C MET A 580 21.20 27.20 17.31
N ASN A 581 20.24 27.93 16.74
CA ASN A 581 19.43 28.90 17.49
C ASN A 581 18.60 28.22 18.59
N MET A 582 18.01 27.06 18.30
CA MET A 582 17.27 26.25 19.29
C MET A 582 18.18 25.77 20.43
N ILE A 583 19.36 25.24 20.10
CA ILE A 583 20.36 24.76 21.06
C ILE A 583 20.86 25.93 21.91
N ALA A 584 21.21 27.07 21.30
CA ALA A 584 21.66 28.26 22.01
C ALA A 584 20.63 28.75 23.04
N ARG A 585 19.35 28.77 22.65
CA ARG A 585 18.25 29.16 23.54
C ARG A 585 18.10 28.22 24.75
N LEU A 586 18.23 26.92 24.53
CA LEU A 586 18.12 25.91 25.59
C LEU A 586 19.37 25.83 26.48
N SER A 587 20.58 25.97 25.91
CA SER A 587 21.82 25.97 26.68
C SER A 587 21.84 27.13 27.67
N LYS A 588 21.48 28.34 27.23
CA LYS A 588 21.48 29.56 28.07
C LYS A 588 20.48 29.50 29.25
N THR A 589 19.42 28.69 29.14
CA THR A 589 18.40 28.54 30.18
C THR A 589 18.70 27.42 31.17
N ARG A 590 19.79 26.66 30.97
CA ARG A 590 20.16 25.50 31.78
C ARG A 590 21.09 25.89 32.93
N SER A 591 20.81 25.37 34.13
CA SER A 591 21.71 25.48 35.28
C SER A 591 23.07 24.81 35.00
N GLY A 592 24.15 25.59 35.00
CA GLY A 592 25.52 25.12 34.74
C GLY A 592 26.06 25.44 33.34
N TYR A 593 25.34 26.24 32.54
CA TYR A 593 25.92 26.90 31.37
C TYR A 593 26.84 28.05 31.80
N VAL A 594 28.01 28.17 31.16
CA VAL A 594 28.99 29.23 31.45
C VAL A 594 28.77 30.38 30.47
N GLU A 595 28.54 31.57 30.99
CA GLU A 595 28.35 32.78 30.19
C GLU A 595 29.61 33.05 29.33
N GLY A 596 29.42 33.22 28.02
CA GLY A 596 30.51 33.36 27.04
C GLY A 596 31.00 32.06 26.39
N MET A 597 30.56 30.87 26.85
CA MET A 597 30.89 29.60 26.19
C MET A 597 30.00 29.38 24.96
N GLU A 598 30.58 28.90 23.86
CA GLU A 598 29.79 28.55 22.67
C GLU A 598 28.79 27.40 22.96
N PRO A 599 27.49 27.54 22.63
CA PRO A 599 26.46 26.54 22.98
C PRO A 599 26.73 25.13 22.45
N ILE A 600 27.42 25.01 21.32
CA ILE A 600 27.82 23.73 20.72
C ILE A 600 28.93 23.06 21.53
N ASP A 601 29.91 23.83 22.01
CA ASP A 601 30.99 23.30 22.83
C ASP A 601 30.48 22.89 24.21
N TYR A 602 29.54 23.65 24.77
CA TYR A 602 28.80 23.23 25.96
C TYR A 602 28.11 21.86 25.78
N CYS A 603 27.49 21.61 24.62
CA CYS A 603 26.86 20.31 24.33
C CYS A 603 27.90 19.18 24.21
N LYS A 604 29.08 19.45 23.62
CA LYS A 604 30.18 18.48 23.54
C LYS A 604 30.66 18.08 24.94
N ASP A 605 30.88 19.06 25.80
CA ASP A 605 31.32 18.84 27.18
C ASP A 605 30.27 18.07 27.99
N LEU A 606 29.00 18.44 27.83
CA LEU A 606 27.88 17.73 28.46
C LEU A 606 27.81 16.26 28.00
N GLN A 607 27.98 15.98 26.71
CA GLN A 607 28.00 14.62 26.16
C GLN A 607 29.19 13.82 26.71
N ALA A 608 30.38 14.43 26.81
CA ALA A 608 31.57 13.82 27.36
C ALA A 608 31.41 13.48 28.85
N ALA A 609 30.89 14.42 29.64
CA ALA A 609 30.64 14.24 31.06
C ALA A 609 29.66 13.08 31.35
N ILE A 610 28.58 12.97 30.57
CA ILE A 610 27.62 11.87 30.70
C ILE A 610 28.27 10.53 30.35
N ARG A 611 29.05 10.45 29.26
CA ARG A 611 29.78 9.22 28.88
C ARG A 611 30.78 8.80 29.97
N GLN A 612 31.49 9.75 30.58
CA GLN A 612 32.40 9.47 31.69
C GLN A 612 31.66 8.96 32.94
N ARG A 613 30.51 9.54 33.29
CA ARG A 613 29.66 9.05 34.39
C ARG A 613 29.16 7.62 34.15
N HIS A 614 28.75 7.28 32.92
CA HIS A 614 28.37 5.91 32.57
C HIS A 614 29.54 4.94 32.68
N LYS A 615 30.73 5.32 32.20
CA LYS A 615 31.96 4.50 32.37
C LYS A 615 32.33 4.29 33.84
N ARG A 616 32.19 5.32 34.69
CA ARG A 616 32.43 5.22 36.15
C ARG A 616 31.39 4.34 36.84
N ARG A 617 30.09 4.46 36.50
CA ARG A 617 29.03 3.57 37.02
C ARG A 617 29.25 2.12 36.61
N ALA A 618 29.63 1.85 35.36
CA ALA A 618 29.94 0.49 34.89
C ALA A 618 31.18 -0.13 35.56
N ARG A 619 32.07 0.71 36.12
CA ARG A 619 33.26 0.31 36.89
C ARG A 619 33.02 0.30 38.41
N SER A 620 31.81 0.58 38.88
CA SER A 620 31.48 0.53 40.32
C SER A 620 31.54 -0.93 40.84
N PRO A 621 32.29 -1.21 41.93
CA PRO A 621 32.38 -2.53 42.53
C PRO A 621 31.01 -3.12 42.92
N VAL A 622 30.06 -2.26 43.30
CA VAL A 622 28.71 -2.64 43.72
C VAL A 622 27.89 -3.21 42.56
N ILE A 623 27.98 -2.60 41.37
CA ILE A 623 27.26 -3.06 40.17
C ILE A 623 27.96 -4.28 39.55
N GLN A 624 29.29 -4.35 39.62
CA GLN A 624 30.03 -5.55 39.23
C GLN A 624 29.74 -6.74 40.16
N GLY A 625 29.53 -6.50 41.46
CA GLY A 625 29.08 -7.50 42.43
C GLY A 625 27.68 -8.03 42.16
N LEU A 626 26.71 -7.15 41.90
CA LEU A 626 25.32 -7.51 41.55
C LEU A 626 25.23 -8.31 40.23
N CYS A 627 25.98 -7.92 39.20
CA CYS A 627 26.04 -8.69 37.94
C CYS A 627 26.71 -10.06 38.11
N LYS A 628 27.60 -10.24 39.09
CA LYS A 628 28.24 -11.53 39.41
C LYS A 628 27.26 -12.46 40.13
N VAL A 629 26.46 -11.94 41.07
CA VAL A 629 25.42 -12.68 41.81
C VAL A 629 24.27 -13.14 40.89
N ILE A 630 23.89 -12.33 39.90
CA ILE A 630 22.86 -12.72 38.90
C ILE A 630 23.40 -13.80 37.94
N ARG A 631 24.69 -13.77 37.58
CA ARG A 631 25.28 -14.82 36.72
C ARG A 631 25.46 -16.16 37.44
N THR A 632 25.72 -16.16 38.76
CA THR A 632 25.83 -17.39 39.55
C THR A 632 24.48 -18.03 39.88
N SER A 633 23.41 -17.24 39.99
CA SER A 633 22.04 -17.76 40.19
C SER A 633 21.40 -18.32 38.91
N VAL A 634 21.74 -17.79 37.73
CA VAL A 634 21.28 -18.35 36.44
C VAL A 634 22.10 -19.59 36.03
N GLY A 635 23.36 -19.70 36.46
CA GLY A 635 24.20 -20.88 36.21
C GLY A 635 23.80 -22.12 37.01
N THR A 636 23.22 -21.95 38.19
CA THR A 636 22.76 -23.07 39.06
C THR A 636 21.35 -23.56 38.72
N ALA A 637 20.54 -22.78 37.99
CA ALA A 637 19.23 -23.22 37.49
C ALA A 637 19.31 -24.10 36.21
N ARG A 638 20.48 -24.16 35.55
CA ARG A 638 20.69 -24.99 34.35
C ARG A 638 21.27 -26.37 34.63
N SER A 639 21.67 -26.69 35.87
CA SER A 639 22.23 -27.99 36.24
C SER A 639 21.26 -28.91 36.98
N ASN A 640 19.99 -28.53 37.14
CA ASN A 640 18.94 -29.35 37.77
C ASN A 640 17.78 -29.71 36.81
N VAL A 641 18.05 -29.70 35.50
CA VAL A 641 17.18 -30.30 34.48
C VAL A 641 18.07 -31.13 33.56
N GLU A 642 18.55 -32.25 34.09
CA GLU A 642 18.86 -33.47 33.33
C GLU A 642 17.90 -34.57 33.79
#